data_AF-B8D3Q1-F1
#
_entry.id   AF-B8D3Q1-F1
#
_cell.length_a   1.000
_cell.length_b   1.000
_cell.length_c   1.000
_cell.angle_alpha   90.00
_cell.angle_beta   90.00
_cell.angle_gamma   90.00
#
_symmetry.space_group_name_H-M   'P 1'
#
loop_
_entity.id
_entity.type
_entity.pdbx_description
1 polymer ?
#
loop_
_entity_poly.entity_id
_entity_poly.type
_entity_poly.pdbx_seq_one_letter_code
_entity_poly.pdbx_strand_id
1 'polypeptide(L)'
;MPRLVGPLILVASLLAPLLSLIIINAQSSSTIHVNPVPGLSRDFLRGLDLSEVSWILGLGGKYYYEDGREGDILDIIADNGVNAVRLRVWNNPYDENGVPYGGGNCDLERMTQFASKVKSRGFKLLIDFHYSDWWADPSKQYKPKAWANLSFNELVSTVYNWTRDALLYMKNNNALPDMVQVGNEINNGFLWPDGRVENWTQFVTLLKSAIKAIRDIDPSIKVVIHLSGNRELDYYVNFFERLANDGVDYDVIALSYYTYWHGSLEKLKQMASTLTSRFNKEIILAEIAYPWTLEDADGYPNLFSSRDQEIKGGYRASVQGQASLIRDIIEVLYESAGDKALGVFYWGAAWIPVPGAGWKTGEGNPWENQALFDFNGKALPSLRVFRMIYEAEYIEVKPVGLYNPGPLNVTAYAGSKPVLLENTLVVYSDDSIRNAAIKWGEIPVYESPGTYYLNGYVENTSIMVVARITVLERLYIDVGDPEGDDKGPGTYGYPTASVYAPGVFDIVRASLEVESEDLVVRVYFKNLGGNPWNGPNGFSLQYIQVYIRTTNPLATNKVYRRDTFGLNIELRDDYAWQYALLISPGWGSGPLPDGELSSLHYANGTVLVEGKDFKVSSNTSDNYVEVRTPLNLLSDWENLKSWKIIVAVASWAGENPDRIRSFAPGGGEWLSDPVAYANESSKPLIQSALLVNVLPKMYDLLIYSQEYPHGLTADQQYTWLMGFNPSKSTLAIIPPEVKQIETVTQTITTTITTTLLSTTEKTVSIYETQTGYPGYTVNTVIGVALLSLALGIGVGYFLLRLQRE
;
A
#
# COMPACT_ATOMS: atom_id res chain seq x y z
N MET A 1 65.39 14.03 26.78
CA MET A 1 65.52 13.35 25.48
C MET A 1 64.17 12.76 25.09
N PRO A 2 63.83 12.84 23.80
CA PRO A 2 62.48 12.79 23.26
C PRO A 2 62.11 11.35 22.87
N ARG A 3 60.84 10.96 23.03
CA ARG A 3 60.15 9.89 22.28
C ARG A 3 58.79 9.62 22.93
N LEU A 4 57.85 10.55 22.82
CA LEU A 4 56.43 10.29 23.06
C LEU A 4 55.50 11.35 22.43
N VAL A 5 56.05 12.28 21.64
CA VAL A 5 55.29 13.40 21.05
C VAL A 5 54.84 13.10 19.61
N GLY A 6 55.43 12.08 18.94
CA GLY A 6 55.06 11.68 17.58
C GLY A 6 53.69 10.99 17.45
N PRO A 7 53.32 10.03 18.31
CA PRO A 7 52.06 9.30 18.15
C PRO A 7 50.82 10.09 18.61
N LEU A 8 50.96 10.99 19.60
CA LEU A 8 49.85 11.83 20.06
C LEU A 8 49.49 12.93 19.06
N ILE A 9 50.48 13.50 18.35
CA ILE A 9 50.22 14.54 17.34
C ILE A 9 49.57 13.95 16.09
N LEU A 10 49.88 12.70 15.71
CA LEU A 10 49.27 12.04 14.55
C LEU A 10 47.79 11.65 14.81
N VAL A 11 47.46 11.21 16.03
CA VAL A 11 46.06 10.91 16.41
C VAL A 11 45.24 12.19 16.56
N ALA A 12 45.82 13.28 17.08
CA ALA A 12 45.16 14.59 17.16
C ALA A 12 44.96 15.25 15.77
N SER A 13 45.86 15.03 14.81
CA SER A 13 45.74 15.59 13.44
C SER A 13 44.86 14.76 12.50
N LEU A 14 44.61 13.48 12.80
CA LEU A 14 43.64 12.64 12.09
C LEU A 14 42.22 12.74 12.68
N LEU A 15 42.07 13.11 13.96
CA LEU A 15 40.77 13.36 14.59
C LEU A 15 40.31 14.82 14.52
N ALA A 16 41.20 15.79 14.29
CA ALA A 16 40.80 17.19 14.14
C ALA A 16 39.87 17.46 12.93
N PRO A 17 40.03 16.83 11.74
CA PRO A 17 39.09 16.98 10.63
C PRO A 17 37.78 16.24 10.87
N LEU A 18 37.81 15.12 11.61
CA LEU A 18 36.60 14.35 11.96
C LEU A 18 35.80 15.03 13.07
N LEU A 19 36.45 15.63 14.07
CA LEU A 19 35.80 16.46 15.07
C LEU A 19 35.37 17.80 14.50
N SER A 20 36.08 18.40 13.53
CA SER A 20 35.56 19.61 12.87
C SER A 20 34.41 19.30 11.91
N LEU A 21 34.32 18.13 11.28
CA LEU A 21 33.10 17.73 10.56
C LEU A 21 31.92 17.36 11.49
N ILE A 22 32.20 16.88 12.71
CA ILE A 22 31.16 16.55 13.70
C ILE A 22 30.77 17.78 14.56
N ILE A 23 31.65 18.77 14.71
CA ILE A 23 31.38 20.03 15.42
C ILE A 23 30.86 21.13 14.47
N ILE A 24 31.08 21.05 13.15
CA ILE A 24 30.42 21.94 12.18
C ILE A 24 28.92 21.61 12.00
N ASN A 25 28.45 20.44 12.43
CA ASN A 25 27.02 20.09 12.48
C ASN A 25 26.39 20.12 13.89
N ALA A 26 27.09 20.67 14.88
CA ALA A 26 26.55 20.90 16.23
C ALA A 26 26.62 22.39 16.65
N GLN A 27 26.83 23.28 15.69
CA GLN A 27 26.58 24.72 15.84
C GLN A 27 25.21 25.02 15.21
N SER A 28 24.30 25.54 16.04
CA SER A 28 22.93 25.91 15.70
C SER A 28 22.79 26.56 14.32
N SER A 29 22.05 25.91 13.42
CA SER A 29 21.21 26.66 12.49
C SER A 29 19.88 26.87 13.20
N SER A 30 19.80 27.93 14.02
CA SER A 30 18.56 28.45 14.60
C SER A 30 17.66 29.13 13.54
N THR A 31 17.85 28.78 12.27
CA THR A 31 17.27 29.47 11.12
C THR A 31 16.39 28.50 10.35
N ILE A 32 15.10 28.55 10.66
CA ILE A 32 14.08 28.08 9.73
C ILE A 32 13.98 29.04 8.55
N HIS A 33 13.50 28.54 7.41
CA HIS A 33 13.07 29.34 6.28
C HIS A 33 11.56 29.24 6.11
N VAL A 34 10.90 30.37 5.86
CA VAL A 34 9.47 30.44 5.59
C VAL A 34 9.29 31.40 4.44
N ASN A 35 8.69 30.93 3.34
CA ASN A 35 8.39 31.79 2.21
C ASN A 35 7.25 32.77 2.54
N PRO A 36 7.33 34.03 2.09
CA PRO A 36 6.23 34.97 2.27
C PRO A 36 4.96 34.49 1.56
N VAL A 37 3.80 35.00 1.98
CA VAL A 37 2.51 34.80 1.31
C VAL A 37 2.08 36.16 0.72
N PRO A 38 2.42 36.45 -0.55
CA PRO A 38 2.17 37.76 -1.16
C PRO A 38 0.67 38.10 -1.17
N GLY A 39 0.34 39.35 -0.83
CA GLY A 39 -1.05 39.83 -0.87
C GLY A 39 -1.88 39.50 0.38
N LEU A 40 -1.38 38.64 1.28
CA LEU A 40 -2.07 38.33 2.53
C LEU A 40 -2.31 39.60 3.35
N SER A 41 -3.55 39.81 3.80
CA SER A 41 -3.90 40.97 4.63
C SER A 41 -3.18 40.93 5.99
N ARG A 42 -2.80 42.09 6.52
CA ARG A 42 -2.27 42.21 7.89
C ARG A 42 -3.34 41.92 8.96
N ASP A 43 -4.61 42.08 8.60
CA ASP A 43 -5.77 41.78 9.44
C ASP A 43 -6.13 40.29 9.50
N PHE A 44 -5.50 39.44 8.66
CA PHE A 44 -5.66 37.99 8.73
C PHE A 44 -5.39 37.48 10.15
N LEU A 45 -6.27 36.64 10.69
CA LEU A 45 -6.11 36.14 12.05
C LEU A 45 -5.06 35.03 12.06
N ARG A 46 -3.99 35.28 12.82
CA ARG A 46 -2.88 34.39 13.10
C ARG A 46 -3.03 33.99 14.55
N GLY A 47 -3.92 33.03 14.77
CA GLY A 47 -4.43 32.67 16.08
C GLY A 47 -3.75 31.45 16.68
N LEU A 48 -3.73 31.39 18.00
CA LEU A 48 -3.37 30.20 18.77
C LEU A 48 -4.50 29.83 19.73
N ASP A 49 -4.78 28.54 19.90
CA ASP A 49 -5.55 28.05 21.04
C ASP A 49 -4.61 27.92 22.25
N LEU A 50 -4.95 28.64 23.33
CA LEU A 50 -4.13 28.75 24.54
C LEU A 50 -4.88 28.31 25.80
N SER A 51 -5.90 27.47 25.64
CA SER A 51 -6.83 27.14 26.73
C SER A 51 -6.13 26.47 27.93
N GLU A 52 -5.08 25.69 27.70
CA GLU A 52 -4.33 24.98 28.75
C GLU A 52 -3.39 25.89 29.53
N VAL A 53 -3.01 27.03 28.96
CA VAL A 53 -1.92 27.88 29.48
C VAL A 53 -2.20 28.33 30.91
N SER A 54 -3.42 28.75 31.22
CA SER A 54 -3.78 29.18 32.57
C SER A 54 -3.63 28.07 33.61
N TRP A 55 -3.85 26.81 33.22
CA TRP A 55 -3.65 25.63 34.07
C TRP A 55 -2.18 25.29 34.22
N ILE A 56 -1.44 25.27 33.12
CA ILE A 56 0.01 25.03 33.09
C ILE A 56 0.75 26.03 33.99
N LEU A 57 0.44 27.32 33.87
CA LEU A 57 1.02 28.37 34.73
C LEU A 57 0.68 28.15 36.21
N GLY A 58 -0.57 27.73 36.51
CA GLY A 58 -1.01 27.41 37.86
C GLY A 58 -0.27 26.21 38.48
N LEU A 59 0.24 25.30 37.64
CA LEU A 59 1.07 24.17 38.04
C LEU A 59 2.57 24.47 38.07
N GLY A 60 2.96 25.73 37.85
CA GLY A 60 4.37 26.17 37.87
C GLY A 60 5.09 26.05 36.53
N GLY A 61 4.38 25.76 35.45
CA GLY A 61 4.92 25.86 34.09
C GLY A 61 5.38 27.27 33.75
N LYS A 62 6.36 27.37 32.86
CA LYS A 62 6.98 28.63 32.44
C LYS A 62 7.22 28.64 30.95
N TYR A 63 7.27 29.84 30.37
CA TYR A 63 7.57 30.04 28.96
C TYR A 63 8.76 30.97 28.77
N TYR A 64 9.51 30.72 27.71
CA TYR A 64 10.76 31.41 27.41
C TYR A 64 10.79 31.81 25.94
N TYR A 65 11.43 32.93 25.66
CA TYR A 65 11.81 33.33 24.31
C TYR A 65 12.83 32.34 23.71
N GLU A 66 13.02 32.42 22.39
CA GLU A 66 14.02 31.59 21.67
C GLU A 66 15.46 31.81 22.16
N ASP A 67 15.77 32.96 22.76
CA ASP A 67 17.06 33.25 23.40
C ASP A 67 17.21 32.62 24.81
N GLY A 68 16.16 31.96 25.33
CA GLY A 68 16.12 31.31 26.64
C GLY A 68 15.68 32.22 27.78
N ARG A 69 15.31 33.47 27.51
CA ARG A 69 14.85 34.44 28.52
C ARG A 69 13.40 34.17 28.89
N GLU A 70 13.09 34.08 30.18
CA GLU A 70 11.71 33.89 30.67
C GLU A 70 10.83 35.09 30.27
N GLY A 71 9.58 34.84 29.88
CA GLY A 71 8.64 35.87 29.45
C GLY A 71 7.19 35.48 29.65
N ASP A 72 6.28 36.46 29.64
CA ASP A 72 4.85 36.19 29.55
C ASP A 72 4.55 35.64 28.16
N ILE A 73 3.86 34.51 28.10
CA ILE A 73 3.52 33.83 26.85
C ILE A 73 2.76 34.74 25.87
N LEU A 74 1.89 35.62 26.35
CA LEU A 74 1.15 36.54 25.47
C LEU A 74 2.07 37.58 24.83
N ASP A 75 3.16 37.96 25.51
CA ASP A 75 4.15 38.87 24.95
C ASP A 75 5.05 38.12 23.95
N ILE A 76 5.47 36.88 24.29
CA ILE A 76 6.26 36.02 23.40
C ILE A 76 5.54 35.79 22.07
N ILE A 77 4.26 35.41 22.08
CA ILE A 77 3.52 35.12 20.85
C ILE A 77 3.24 36.40 20.04
N ALA A 78 2.98 37.54 20.70
CA ALA A 78 2.79 38.84 20.04
C ALA A 78 4.05 39.25 19.26
N ASP A 79 5.23 39.13 19.88
CA ASP A 79 6.52 39.43 19.26
C ASP A 79 6.81 38.55 18.03
N ASN A 80 6.16 37.38 17.95
CA ASN A 80 6.25 36.43 16.85
C ASN A 80 5.12 36.55 15.81
N GLY A 81 4.29 37.59 15.90
CA GLY A 81 3.30 37.94 14.87
C GLY A 81 1.89 37.37 15.07
N VAL A 82 1.63 36.67 16.17
CA VAL A 82 0.29 36.20 16.56
C VAL A 82 -0.57 37.41 16.94
N ASN A 83 -1.83 37.44 16.48
CA ASN A 83 -2.76 38.54 16.74
C ASN A 83 -4.15 38.09 17.23
N ALA A 84 -4.37 36.77 17.36
CA ALA A 84 -5.63 36.23 17.86
C ALA A 84 -5.40 35.08 18.85
N VAL A 85 -6.37 34.85 19.73
CA VAL A 85 -6.38 33.74 20.69
C VAL A 85 -7.76 33.08 20.68
N ARG A 86 -7.77 31.74 20.64
CA ARG A 86 -8.96 30.91 20.87
C ARG A 86 -8.90 30.32 22.27
N LEU A 87 -10.03 30.30 22.98
CA LEU A 87 -10.17 29.66 24.28
C LEU A 87 -11.45 28.84 24.33
N ARG A 88 -11.33 27.55 24.61
CA ARG A 88 -12.49 26.69 24.89
C ARG A 88 -13.03 26.92 26.28
N VAL A 89 -14.34 26.74 26.45
CA VAL A 89 -15.04 26.89 27.72
C VAL A 89 -16.00 25.71 27.92
N TRP A 90 -15.80 25.01 29.04
CA TRP A 90 -16.67 23.96 29.54
C TRP A 90 -17.64 24.51 30.60
N ASN A 91 -18.80 23.87 30.70
CA ASN A 91 -19.85 24.26 31.62
C ASN A 91 -19.46 24.00 33.08
N ASN A 92 -19.08 22.75 33.40
CA ASN A 92 -18.63 22.34 34.73
C ASN A 92 -17.64 21.15 34.63
N PRO A 93 -16.34 21.41 34.38
CA PRO A 93 -15.32 20.37 34.15
C PRO A 93 -14.80 19.69 35.42
N TYR A 94 -15.69 19.43 36.37
CA TYR A 94 -15.40 18.79 37.64
C TYR A 94 -16.30 17.56 37.85
N ASP A 95 -15.77 16.56 38.55
CA ASP A 95 -16.54 15.42 39.03
C ASP A 95 -17.45 15.80 40.21
N GLU A 96 -18.20 14.82 40.73
CA GLU A 96 -19.15 15.00 41.84
C GLU A 96 -18.45 15.41 43.16
N ASN A 97 -17.15 15.14 43.29
CA ASN A 97 -16.34 15.50 44.45
C ASN A 97 -15.59 16.83 44.26
N GLY A 98 -15.80 17.51 43.13
CA GLY A 98 -15.09 18.74 42.79
C GLY A 98 -13.67 18.53 42.29
N VAL A 99 -13.30 17.32 41.88
CA VAL A 99 -12.00 17.05 41.25
C VAL A 99 -12.06 17.51 39.79
N PRO A 100 -11.13 18.36 39.33
CA PRO A 100 -11.02 18.75 37.91
C PRO A 100 -10.87 17.50 37.04
N TYR A 101 -11.52 17.43 35.87
CA TYR A 101 -11.25 16.27 35.01
C TYR A 101 -9.95 16.39 34.21
N GLY A 102 -9.22 17.54 34.22
CA GLY A 102 -7.93 17.76 33.53
C GLY A 102 -8.04 18.68 32.32
N GLY A 103 -7.19 18.51 31.29
CA GLY A 103 -7.39 19.12 29.97
C GLY A 103 -7.42 20.64 29.99
N GLY A 104 -6.67 21.26 30.92
CA GLY A 104 -6.70 22.71 31.18
C GLY A 104 -7.80 23.18 32.13
N ASN A 105 -8.77 22.33 32.46
CA ASN A 105 -9.90 22.61 33.34
C ASN A 105 -10.58 23.95 33.01
N CYS A 106 -10.98 24.08 31.74
CA CYS A 106 -11.35 25.34 31.11
C CYS A 106 -12.77 25.80 31.48
N ASP A 107 -13.05 26.03 32.77
CA ASP A 107 -14.31 26.61 33.21
C ASP A 107 -14.44 28.11 32.84
N LEU A 108 -15.66 28.63 32.95
CA LEU A 108 -15.98 30.01 32.60
C LEU A 108 -15.14 31.04 33.37
N GLU A 109 -14.90 30.82 34.67
CA GLU A 109 -14.18 31.78 35.51
C GLU A 109 -12.71 31.86 35.10
N ARG A 110 -12.03 30.72 35.01
CA ARG A 110 -10.63 30.61 34.61
C ARG A 110 -10.41 31.19 33.21
N MET A 111 -11.28 30.82 32.27
CA MET A 111 -11.19 31.31 30.89
C MET A 111 -11.48 32.79 30.80
N THR A 112 -12.41 33.34 31.58
CA THR A 112 -12.68 34.78 31.64
C THR A 112 -11.47 35.56 32.16
N GLN A 113 -10.81 35.08 33.21
CA GLN A 113 -9.61 35.73 33.76
C GLN A 113 -8.46 35.75 32.75
N PHE A 114 -8.24 34.64 32.04
CA PHE A 114 -7.21 34.58 31.01
C PHE A 114 -7.57 35.42 29.78
N ALA A 115 -8.83 35.36 29.32
CA ALA A 115 -9.37 36.19 28.25
C ALA A 115 -9.22 37.69 28.51
N SER A 116 -9.39 38.14 29.76
CA SER A 116 -9.16 39.54 30.14
C SER A 116 -7.71 39.97 29.87
N LYS A 117 -6.73 39.12 30.20
CA LYS A 117 -5.30 39.35 29.91
C LYS A 117 -5.02 39.36 28.41
N VAL A 118 -5.65 38.47 27.66
CA VAL A 118 -5.59 38.41 26.18
C VAL A 118 -6.10 39.73 25.57
N LYS A 119 -7.30 40.19 25.95
CA LYS A 119 -7.88 41.45 25.46
C LYS A 119 -7.03 42.66 25.84
N SER A 120 -6.45 42.69 27.04
CA SER A 120 -5.59 43.80 27.49
C SER A 120 -4.33 44.00 26.64
N ARG A 121 -3.91 42.96 25.89
CA ARG A 121 -2.77 42.99 24.97
C ARG A 121 -3.16 43.20 23.50
N GLY A 122 -4.44 43.47 23.24
CA GLY A 122 -4.94 43.80 21.90
C GLY A 122 -5.20 42.62 20.98
N PHE A 123 -5.11 41.38 21.48
CA PHE A 123 -5.46 40.19 20.69
C PHE A 123 -6.96 40.17 20.37
N LYS A 124 -7.27 39.68 19.17
CA LYS A 124 -8.63 39.23 18.83
C LYS A 124 -8.95 37.96 19.61
N LEU A 125 -10.13 37.90 20.20
CA LEU A 125 -10.54 36.78 21.05
C LEU A 125 -11.68 35.98 20.43
N LEU A 126 -11.45 34.68 20.22
CA LEU A 126 -12.45 33.67 19.89
C LEU A 126 -12.76 32.85 21.15
N ILE A 127 -14.01 32.89 21.62
CA ILE A 127 -14.47 31.98 22.69
C ILE A 127 -15.20 30.80 22.06
N ASP A 128 -14.77 29.60 22.40
CA ASP A 128 -15.40 28.36 21.99
C ASP A 128 -16.20 27.75 23.13
N PHE A 129 -17.52 27.91 23.07
CA PHE A 129 -18.41 27.26 24.01
C PHE A 129 -18.68 25.82 23.54
N HIS A 130 -18.12 24.84 24.25
CA HIS A 130 -18.34 23.43 23.94
C HIS A 130 -19.77 22.97 24.22
N TYR A 131 -20.50 23.66 25.10
CA TYR A 131 -21.80 23.22 25.63
C TYR A 131 -21.73 21.79 26.19
N SER A 132 -20.66 21.50 26.92
CA SER A 132 -20.40 20.24 27.58
C SER A 132 -19.57 20.49 28.84
N ASP A 133 -19.58 19.53 29.76
CA ASP A 133 -18.68 19.53 30.91
C ASP A 133 -17.27 19.05 30.56
N TRP A 134 -17.06 18.51 29.35
CA TRP A 134 -15.79 17.91 28.94
C TRP A 134 -15.56 18.06 27.43
N TRP A 135 -14.51 17.40 26.90
CA TRP A 135 -14.20 17.37 25.47
C TRP A 135 -15.46 17.12 24.62
N ALA A 136 -15.68 18.02 23.66
CA ALA A 136 -16.72 17.90 22.65
C ALA A 136 -16.04 17.73 21.29
N ASP A 137 -16.30 16.61 20.64
CA ASP A 137 -15.68 16.15 19.40
C ASP A 137 -16.75 15.41 18.55
N PRO A 138 -16.48 14.97 17.31
CA PRO A 138 -17.49 14.31 16.48
C PRO A 138 -18.10 13.04 17.10
N SER A 139 -17.41 12.41 18.05
CA SER A 139 -17.84 11.21 18.75
C SER A 139 -18.45 11.49 20.14
N LYS A 140 -18.27 12.69 20.69
CA LYS A 140 -18.72 13.08 22.05
C LYS A 140 -19.32 14.47 22.03
N GLN A 141 -20.60 14.58 22.35
CA GLN A 141 -21.30 15.86 22.44
C GLN A 141 -22.25 15.86 23.64
N TYR A 142 -21.77 15.31 24.76
CA TYR A 142 -22.61 15.10 25.94
C TYR A 142 -23.09 16.41 26.53
N LYS A 143 -24.38 16.48 26.83
CA LYS A 143 -24.97 17.58 27.57
C LYS A 143 -24.31 17.73 28.96
N PRO A 144 -24.12 18.96 29.48
CA PRO A 144 -23.65 19.21 30.83
C PRO A 144 -24.48 18.45 31.87
N LYS A 145 -23.86 18.03 32.98
CA LYS A 145 -24.52 17.29 34.06
C LYS A 145 -25.76 18.02 34.58
N ALA A 146 -25.67 19.34 34.73
CA ALA A 146 -26.76 20.19 35.19
C ALA A 146 -27.98 20.20 34.24
N TRP A 147 -27.80 19.83 32.98
CA TRP A 147 -28.83 19.88 31.94
C TRP A 147 -29.40 18.50 31.59
N ALA A 148 -28.83 17.43 32.17
CA ALA A 148 -29.12 16.02 31.84
C ALA A 148 -30.63 15.71 31.78
N ASN A 149 -31.39 16.21 32.77
CA ASN A 149 -32.80 15.88 32.99
C ASN A 149 -33.78 16.99 32.54
N LEU A 150 -33.31 18.04 31.86
CA LEU A 150 -34.19 19.09 31.35
C LEU A 150 -35.04 18.56 30.19
N SER A 151 -36.31 18.97 30.12
CA SER A 151 -37.11 18.83 28.90
C SER A 151 -36.51 19.65 27.76
N PHE A 152 -36.85 19.34 26.51
CA PHE A 152 -36.30 20.06 25.36
C PHE A 152 -36.55 21.58 25.42
N ASN A 153 -37.74 22.02 25.83
CA ASN A 153 -38.06 23.45 25.94
C ASN A 153 -37.26 24.15 27.05
N GLU A 154 -37.05 23.46 28.18
CA GLU A 154 -36.19 23.96 29.26
C GLU A 154 -34.73 24.00 28.82
N LEU A 155 -34.27 23.01 28.05
CA LEU A 155 -32.93 22.97 27.48
C LEU A 155 -32.69 24.14 26.52
N VAL A 156 -33.63 24.41 25.60
CA VAL A 156 -33.57 25.57 24.69
C VAL A 156 -33.43 26.88 25.48
N SER A 157 -34.24 27.06 26.51
CA SER A 157 -34.18 28.25 27.38
C SER A 157 -32.86 28.33 28.16
N THR A 158 -32.35 27.19 28.60
CA THR A 158 -31.09 27.07 29.35
C THR A 158 -29.88 27.41 28.49
N VAL A 159 -29.85 26.96 27.23
CA VAL A 159 -28.79 27.29 26.27
C VAL A 159 -28.73 28.80 26.04
N TYR A 160 -29.89 29.46 25.85
CA TYR A 160 -29.94 30.92 25.73
C TYR A 160 -29.41 31.61 26.99
N ASN A 161 -29.97 31.26 28.16
CA ASN A 161 -29.63 31.92 29.42
C ASN A 161 -28.14 31.73 29.77
N TRP A 162 -27.61 30.51 29.66
CA TRP A 162 -26.22 30.24 29.96
C TRP A 162 -25.27 30.99 29.02
N THR A 163 -25.56 31.02 27.71
CA THR A 163 -24.74 31.77 26.74
C THR A 163 -24.75 33.27 27.04
N ARG A 164 -25.94 33.84 27.31
CA ARG A 164 -26.11 35.24 27.69
C ARG A 164 -25.33 35.56 28.96
N ASP A 165 -25.49 34.75 30.00
CA ASP A 165 -24.91 35.01 31.32
C ASP A 165 -23.39 34.83 31.30
N ALA A 166 -22.87 33.85 30.55
CA ALA A 166 -21.45 33.68 30.31
C ALA A 166 -20.84 34.90 29.62
N LEU A 167 -21.46 35.41 28.56
CA LEU A 167 -20.98 36.59 27.86
C LEU A 167 -21.12 37.88 28.68
N LEU A 168 -22.18 38.03 29.48
CA LEU A 168 -22.28 39.14 30.44
C LEU A 168 -21.18 39.08 31.49
N TYR A 169 -20.90 37.90 32.03
CA TYR A 169 -19.83 37.70 32.98
C TYR A 169 -18.47 38.07 32.36
N MET A 170 -18.19 37.60 31.13
CA MET A 170 -16.99 37.99 30.39
C MET A 170 -16.94 39.50 30.14
N LYS A 171 -18.04 40.12 29.70
CA LYS A 171 -18.14 41.58 29.48
C LYS A 171 -17.81 42.37 30.72
N ASN A 172 -18.40 42.00 31.86
CA ASN A 172 -18.20 42.67 33.14
C ASN A 172 -16.76 42.51 33.69
N ASN A 173 -16.01 41.54 33.17
CA ASN A 173 -14.61 41.29 33.52
C ASN A 173 -13.62 41.70 32.41
N ASN A 174 -14.03 42.58 31.49
CA ASN A 174 -13.20 43.09 30.38
C ASN A 174 -12.69 42.00 29.43
N ALA A 175 -13.46 40.93 29.26
CA ALA A 175 -13.11 39.75 28.48
C ALA A 175 -14.12 39.46 27.34
N LEU A 176 -14.92 40.46 26.92
CA LEU A 176 -15.91 40.24 25.85
C LEU A 176 -15.21 39.81 24.54
N PRO A 177 -15.60 38.67 23.94
CA PRO A 177 -14.97 38.16 22.73
C PRO A 177 -15.29 38.98 21.49
N ASP A 178 -14.43 38.88 20.48
CA ASP A 178 -14.69 39.39 19.13
C ASP A 178 -15.50 38.36 18.31
N MET A 179 -15.36 37.07 18.65
CA MET A 179 -16.02 35.96 17.97
C MET A 179 -16.45 34.89 18.98
N VAL A 180 -17.59 34.25 18.73
CA VAL A 180 -18.10 33.14 19.56
C VAL A 180 -18.40 31.95 18.68
N GLN A 181 -17.78 30.80 19.00
CA GLN A 181 -18.08 29.51 18.40
C GLN A 181 -19.16 28.80 19.20
N VAL A 182 -20.21 28.37 18.49
CA VAL A 182 -21.38 27.75 19.09
C VAL A 182 -21.28 26.22 18.99
N GLY A 183 -20.66 25.60 19.99
CA GLY A 183 -20.31 24.18 19.99
C GLY A 183 -18.98 23.91 19.29
N ASN A 184 -18.35 22.78 19.61
CA ASN A 184 -17.09 22.35 18.98
C ASN A 184 -17.30 21.11 18.11
N GLU A 185 -16.83 21.18 16.85
CA GLU A 185 -16.92 20.09 15.87
C GLU A 185 -18.31 19.44 15.80
N ILE A 186 -19.35 20.26 15.60
CA ILE A 186 -20.76 19.87 15.70
C ILE A 186 -21.28 19.06 14.49
N ASN A 187 -20.40 18.30 13.83
CA ASN A 187 -20.73 17.45 12.67
C ASN A 187 -21.98 16.59 12.93
N ASN A 188 -22.06 16.03 14.13
CA ASN A 188 -23.13 15.14 14.54
C ASN A 188 -24.09 15.82 15.55
N GLY A 189 -24.04 17.16 15.62
CA GLY A 189 -24.84 17.99 16.52
C GLY A 189 -24.13 18.35 17.81
N PHE A 190 -24.86 18.85 18.79
CA PHE A 190 -24.38 19.16 20.15
C PHE A 190 -25.46 18.85 21.18
N LEU A 191 -25.13 18.74 22.48
CA LEU A 191 -26.12 18.47 23.54
C LEU A 191 -26.92 17.17 23.34
N TRP A 192 -26.23 16.06 23.15
CA TRP A 192 -26.86 14.76 22.92
C TRP A 192 -27.64 14.24 24.13
N PRO A 193 -28.77 13.54 23.90
CA PRO A 193 -29.28 13.10 22.59
C PRO A 193 -30.14 14.14 21.86
N ASP A 194 -30.61 15.19 22.54
CA ASP A 194 -31.61 16.14 22.05
C ASP A 194 -31.16 16.87 20.77
N GLY A 195 -29.93 17.41 20.76
CA GLY A 195 -29.38 18.16 19.63
C GLY A 195 -28.55 17.34 18.64
N ARG A 196 -28.80 16.03 18.52
CA ARG A 196 -28.23 15.19 17.45
C ARG A 196 -28.65 15.68 16.06
N VAL A 197 -27.77 15.60 15.07
CA VAL A 197 -28.07 16.02 13.68
C VAL A 197 -29.15 15.16 13.01
N GLU A 198 -29.32 13.90 13.44
CA GLU A 198 -30.46 13.07 13.07
C GLU A 198 -31.80 13.70 13.50
N ASN A 199 -31.78 14.52 14.56
CA ASN A 199 -32.91 15.27 15.08
C ASN A 199 -32.79 16.77 14.71
N TRP A 200 -32.59 17.02 13.41
CA TRP A 200 -32.18 18.32 12.86
C TRP A 200 -32.95 19.53 13.37
N THR A 201 -34.28 19.45 13.44
CA THR A 201 -35.11 20.55 13.93
C THR A 201 -34.75 20.93 15.37
N GLN A 202 -34.50 19.94 16.23
CA GLN A 202 -34.09 20.19 17.62
C GLN A 202 -32.67 20.76 17.67
N PHE A 203 -31.74 20.19 16.91
CA PHE A 203 -30.38 20.71 16.76
C PHE A 203 -30.36 22.20 16.35
N VAL A 204 -31.06 22.56 15.27
CA VAL A 204 -31.13 23.94 14.78
C VAL A 204 -31.83 24.86 15.78
N THR A 205 -32.84 24.38 16.51
CA THR A 205 -33.52 25.17 17.54
C THR A 205 -32.58 25.52 18.69
N LEU A 206 -31.78 24.57 19.16
CA LEU A 206 -30.75 24.81 20.18
C LEU A 206 -29.68 25.78 19.66
N LEU A 207 -29.22 25.58 18.43
CA LEU A 207 -28.21 26.41 17.79
C LEU A 207 -28.68 27.87 17.69
N LYS A 208 -29.90 28.10 17.18
CA LYS A 208 -30.51 29.44 17.11
C LYS A 208 -30.70 30.08 18.49
N SER A 209 -30.96 29.27 19.52
CA SER A 209 -31.10 29.76 20.90
C SER A 209 -29.79 30.37 21.41
N ALA A 210 -28.66 29.69 21.22
CA ALA A 210 -27.34 30.21 21.55
C ALA A 210 -26.98 31.46 20.72
N ILE A 211 -27.20 31.40 19.40
CA ILE A 211 -26.95 32.54 18.49
C ILE A 211 -27.73 33.77 18.91
N LYS A 212 -29.01 33.60 19.25
CA LYS A 212 -29.85 34.69 19.72
C LYS A 212 -29.26 35.34 20.97
N ALA A 213 -28.77 34.55 21.92
CA ALA A 213 -28.13 35.09 23.12
C ALA A 213 -26.87 35.92 22.78
N ILE A 214 -26.04 35.45 21.84
CA ILE A 214 -24.86 36.20 21.37
C ILE A 214 -25.27 37.55 20.78
N ARG A 215 -26.24 37.55 19.86
CA ARG A 215 -26.73 38.77 19.20
C ARG A 215 -27.38 39.76 20.17
N ASP A 216 -28.09 39.27 21.18
CA ASP A 216 -28.71 40.11 22.22
C ASP A 216 -27.67 40.79 23.13
N ILE A 217 -26.48 40.20 23.31
CA ILE A 217 -25.38 40.79 24.10
C ILE A 217 -24.62 41.85 23.32
N ASP A 218 -24.22 41.50 22.10
CA ASP A 218 -23.53 42.40 21.19
C ASP A 218 -23.62 41.86 19.75
N PRO A 219 -24.37 42.52 18.85
CA PRO A 219 -24.52 42.05 17.48
C PRO A 219 -23.23 42.15 16.65
N SER A 220 -22.18 42.82 17.13
CA SER A 220 -20.88 42.89 16.45
C SER A 220 -20.01 41.65 16.65
N ILE A 221 -20.34 40.79 17.63
CA ILE A 221 -19.65 39.51 17.84
C ILE A 221 -19.94 38.61 16.64
N LYS A 222 -18.89 38.13 15.97
CA LYS A 222 -19.06 37.17 14.88
C LYS A 222 -19.43 35.79 15.44
N VAL A 223 -20.47 35.20 14.88
CA VAL A 223 -20.93 33.84 15.23
C VAL A 223 -20.23 32.83 14.32
N VAL A 224 -19.54 31.87 14.93
CA VAL A 224 -18.75 30.83 14.25
C VAL A 224 -19.44 29.47 14.37
N ILE A 225 -19.60 28.77 13.24
CA ILE A 225 -20.07 27.38 13.19
C ILE A 225 -18.90 26.47 12.81
N HIS A 226 -18.53 25.56 13.71
CA HIS A 226 -17.33 24.73 13.58
C HIS A 226 -17.64 23.26 13.31
N LEU A 227 -17.03 22.70 12.27
CA LEU A 227 -17.09 21.28 11.92
C LEU A 227 -15.68 20.69 11.77
N SER A 228 -15.48 19.44 12.19
CA SER A 228 -14.23 18.71 11.90
C SER A 228 -14.08 18.45 10.40
N GLY A 229 -12.83 18.39 9.91
CA GLY A 229 -12.44 18.11 8.52
C GLY A 229 -12.52 16.63 8.08
N ASN A 230 -13.17 15.76 8.86
CA ASN A 230 -13.13 14.30 8.67
C ASN A 230 -14.16 13.72 7.67
N ARG A 231 -14.88 14.57 6.92
CA ARG A 231 -15.87 14.14 5.90
C ARG A 231 -15.46 14.58 4.50
N GLU A 232 -16.23 14.17 3.51
CA GLU A 232 -16.08 14.61 2.12
C GLU A 232 -16.84 15.92 1.85
N LEU A 233 -16.43 16.65 0.80
CA LEU A 233 -16.95 17.99 0.49
C LEU A 233 -18.48 18.08 0.49
N ASP A 234 -19.16 17.10 -0.12
CA ASP A 234 -20.62 17.06 -0.23
C ASP A 234 -21.31 17.10 1.14
N TYR A 235 -20.72 16.51 2.16
CA TYR A 235 -21.26 16.56 3.51
C TYR A 235 -21.34 18.01 4.03
N TYR A 236 -20.25 18.79 3.87
CA TYR A 236 -20.20 20.18 4.34
C TYR A 236 -21.15 21.07 3.57
N VAL A 237 -21.21 20.90 2.24
CA VAL A 237 -22.17 21.62 1.39
C VAL A 237 -23.59 21.35 1.88
N ASN A 238 -23.98 20.08 2.03
CA ASN A 238 -25.32 19.72 2.48
C ASN A 238 -25.62 20.25 3.90
N PHE A 239 -24.65 20.21 4.81
CA PHE A 239 -24.83 20.70 6.17
C PHE A 239 -25.12 22.21 6.20
N PHE A 240 -24.27 23.01 5.54
CA PHE A 240 -24.44 24.46 5.52
C PHE A 240 -25.63 24.93 4.66
N GLU A 241 -26.01 24.18 3.62
CA GLU A 241 -27.26 24.42 2.88
C GLU A 241 -28.48 24.26 3.77
N ARG A 242 -28.53 23.22 4.60
CA ARG A 242 -29.65 23.03 5.52
C ARG A 242 -29.71 24.14 6.56
N LEU A 243 -28.57 24.58 7.10
CA LEU A 243 -28.52 25.73 8.01
C LEU A 243 -29.01 27.02 7.33
N ALA A 244 -28.61 27.25 6.08
CA ALA A 244 -29.05 28.40 5.30
C ALA A 244 -30.56 28.36 5.02
N ASN A 245 -31.10 27.19 4.64
CA ASN A 245 -32.53 26.99 4.40
C ASN A 245 -33.37 27.20 5.67
N ASP A 246 -32.83 26.83 6.83
CA ASP A 246 -33.48 27.12 8.11
C ASP A 246 -33.25 28.56 8.59
N GLY A 247 -32.47 29.39 7.90
CA GLY A 247 -32.23 30.78 8.28
C GLY A 247 -31.42 30.92 9.58
N VAL A 248 -30.40 30.10 9.76
CA VAL A 248 -29.45 30.22 10.88
C VAL A 248 -28.52 31.41 10.63
N ASP A 249 -28.49 32.37 11.57
CA ASP A 249 -27.72 33.61 11.47
C ASP A 249 -26.29 33.43 12.01
N TYR A 250 -25.37 32.96 11.16
CA TYR A 250 -23.94 32.84 11.47
C TYR A 250 -23.07 33.63 10.48
N ASP A 251 -21.88 34.00 10.90
CA ASP A 251 -20.97 34.87 10.14
C ASP A 251 -19.80 34.11 9.52
N VAL A 252 -19.27 33.12 10.25
CA VAL A 252 -18.02 32.44 9.92
C VAL A 252 -18.23 30.92 9.86
N ILE A 253 -17.72 30.30 8.80
CA ILE A 253 -17.53 28.85 8.68
C ILE A 253 -16.17 28.50 9.30
N ALA A 254 -16.13 27.55 10.23
CA ALA A 254 -14.91 27.04 10.81
C ALA A 254 -14.71 25.56 10.50
N LEU A 255 -13.46 25.18 10.23
CA LEU A 255 -13.06 23.79 10.04
C LEU A 255 -11.83 23.42 10.88
N SER A 256 -11.81 22.22 11.47
CA SER A 256 -10.55 21.58 11.90
C SER A 256 -9.85 20.98 10.68
N TYR A 257 -8.53 21.15 10.56
CA TYR A 257 -7.75 20.65 9.44
C TYR A 257 -6.36 20.15 9.83
N TYR A 258 -6.30 18.91 10.32
CA TYR A 258 -5.06 18.17 10.55
C TYR A 258 -4.73 17.34 9.31
N THR A 259 -3.68 17.68 8.55
CA THR A 259 -3.42 17.05 7.23
C THR A 259 -3.24 15.53 7.32
N TYR A 260 -2.72 15.03 8.44
CA TYR A 260 -2.53 13.60 8.67
C TYR A 260 -3.84 12.81 8.95
N TRP A 261 -4.98 13.49 9.14
CA TRP A 261 -6.31 12.87 9.31
C TRP A 261 -7.36 13.37 8.29
N HIS A 262 -7.33 14.64 7.92
CA HIS A 262 -8.41 15.32 7.17
C HIS A 262 -8.13 15.43 5.66
N GLY A 263 -6.92 15.08 5.22
CA GLY A 263 -6.54 14.98 3.81
C GLY A 263 -5.50 16.01 3.37
N SER A 264 -5.30 16.08 2.04
CA SER A 264 -4.28 16.92 1.42
C SER A 264 -4.67 18.39 1.34
N LEU A 265 -3.69 19.27 1.20
CA LEU A 265 -3.94 20.70 0.96
C LEU A 265 -4.81 20.96 -0.29
N GLU A 266 -4.81 20.08 -1.29
CA GLU A 266 -5.73 20.16 -2.42
C GLU A 266 -7.20 19.95 -2.01
N LYS A 267 -7.47 19.03 -1.07
CA LYS A 267 -8.81 18.88 -0.49
C LYS A 267 -9.20 20.13 0.29
N LEU A 268 -8.29 20.71 1.08
CA LEU A 268 -8.53 21.99 1.76
C LEU A 268 -8.89 23.10 0.76
N LYS A 269 -8.14 23.21 -0.34
CA LYS A 269 -8.39 24.19 -1.41
C LYS A 269 -9.81 24.06 -1.98
N GLN A 270 -10.22 22.84 -2.30
CA GLN A 270 -11.56 22.55 -2.82
C GLN A 270 -12.66 22.88 -1.79
N MET A 271 -12.44 22.53 -0.53
CA MET A 271 -13.37 22.84 0.55
C MET A 271 -13.51 24.35 0.77
N ALA A 272 -12.41 25.06 0.95
CA ALA A 272 -12.42 26.49 1.24
C ALA A 272 -13.04 27.31 0.08
N SER A 273 -12.64 27.03 -1.16
CA SER A 273 -13.19 27.72 -2.34
C SER A 273 -14.69 27.46 -2.53
N THR A 274 -15.14 26.21 -2.36
CA THR A 274 -16.55 25.83 -2.53
C THR A 274 -17.43 26.45 -1.46
N LEU A 275 -17.04 26.34 -0.18
CA LEU A 275 -17.85 26.82 0.94
C LEU A 275 -17.97 28.34 0.93
N THR A 276 -16.89 29.06 0.68
CA THR A 276 -16.93 30.53 0.63
C THR A 276 -17.71 31.04 -0.57
N SER A 277 -17.52 30.46 -1.76
CA SER A 277 -18.27 30.84 -2.97
C SER A 277 -19.77 30.56 -2.86
N ARG A 278 -20.16 29.42 -2.27
CA ARG A 278 -21.56 29.00 -2.19
C ARG A 278 -22.35 29.74 -1.11
N PHE A 279 -21.73 29.98 0.05
CA PHE A 279 -22.44 30.54 1.21
C PHE A 279 -22.13 32.02 1.47
N ASN A 280 -21.13 32.59 0.79
CA ASN A 280 -20.67 33.97 0.96
C ASN A 280 -20.37 34.30 2.44
N LYS A 281 -19.76 33.35 3.15
CA LYS A 281 -19.31 33.47 4.54
C LYS A 281 -17.80 33.60 4.60
N GLU A 282 -17.31 34.26 5.63
CA GLU A 282 -15.89 34.18 5.99
C GLU A 282 -15.56 32.77 6.45
N ILE A 283 -14.28 32.38 6.31
CA ILE A 283 -13.81 31.06 6.72
C ILE A 283 -12.58 31.18 7.63
N ILE A 284 -12.56 30.39 8.69
CA ILE A 284 -11.37 30.12 9.49
C ILE A 284 -11.06 28.64 9.53
N LEU A 285 -9.78 28.31 9.72
CA LEU A 285 -9.41 27.00 10.23
C LEU A 285 -9.26 27.11 11.74
N ALA A 286 -10.25 26.59 12.48
CA ALA A 286 -10.31 26.75 13.93
C ALA A 286 -9.31 25.86 14.68
N GLU A 287 -8.89 24.76 14.05
CA GLU A 287 -7.88 23.86 14.61
C GLU A 287 -6.95 23.34 13.52
N ILE A 288 -5.67 23.70 13.63
CA ILE A 288 -4.56 23.09 12.89
C ILE A 288 -3.45 22.75 13.87
N ALA A 289 -2.72 21.66 13.66
CA ALA A 289 -1.51 21.36 14.40
C ALA A 289 -0.60 20.45 13.57
N TYR A 290 0.68 20.42 13.93
CA TYR A 290 1.66 19.53 13.33
C TYR A 290 2.84 19.30 14.26
N PRO A 291 3.42 18.09 14.29
CA PRO A 291 4.57 17.80 15.13
C PRO A 291 5.82 18.55 14.70
N TRP A 292 6.60 19.00 15.67
CA TRP A 292 7.98 19.43 15.48
C TRP A 292 9.00 18.33 15.79
N THR A 293 8.56 17.21 16.39
CA THR A 293 9.36 16.03 16.72
C THR A 293 8.49 14.78 16.84
N LEU A 294 9.08 13.59 16.75
CA LEU A 294 8.43 12.30 17.05
C LEU A 294 8.68 11.85 18.50
N GLU A 295 9.46 12.61 19.27
CA GLU A 295 9.76 12.30 20.66
C GLU A 295 8.53 12.45 21.58
N ASP A 296 8.48 11.61 22.60
CA ASP A 296 7.54 11.65 23.72
C ASP A 296 8.30 12.19 24.95
N ALA A 297 7.73 13.18 25.62
CA ALA A 297 8.38 13.88 26.72
C ALA A 297 7.82 13.57 28.11
N ASP A 298 6.63 12.96 28.22
CA ASP A 298 5.98 12.69 29.51
C ASP A 298 5.59 11.22 29.73
N GLY A 299 5.86 10.35 28.76
CA GLY A 299 5.58 8.93 28.79
C GLY A 299 4.13 8.58 28.43
N TYR A 300 3.32 9.56 28.03
CA TYR A 300 1.99 9.35 27.50
C TYR A 300 2.01 9.38 25.96
N PRO A 301 1.41 8.39 25.27
CA PRO A 301 1.52 8.31 23.82
C PRO A 301 0.96 9.53 23.08
N ASN A 302 1.82 10.18 22.30
CA ASN A 302 1.45 11.26 21.38
C ASN A 302 0.53 10.78 20.24
N LEU A 303 -0.40 11.66 19.83
CA LEU A 303 -1.31 11.41 18.70
C LEU A 303 -0.58 11.36 17.35
N PHE A 304 0.59 11.98 17.26
CA PHE A 304 1.50 11.87 16.12
C PHE A 304 2.83 11.31 16.60
N SER A 305 3.21 10.12 16.14
CA SER A 305 4.42 9.43 16.63
C SER A 305 5.09 8.53 15.58
N SER A 306 4.70 8.61 14.31
CA SER A 306 5.19 7.70 13.28
C SER A 306 5.51 8.36 11.93
N ARG A 307 6.44 7.73 11.20
CA ARG A 307 6.79 8.10 9.82
C ARG A 307 5.64 7.98 8.82
N ASP A 308 4.69 7.08 9.07
CA ASP A 308 3.49 6.94 8.24
C ASP A 308 2.60 8.18 8.34
N GLN A 309 2.57 8.84 9.50
CA GLN A 309 1.85 10.09 9.68
C GLN A 309 2.58 11.28 9.01
N GLU A 310 3.92 11.28 8.96
CA GLU A 310 4.68 12.26 8.16
C GLU A 310 4.32 12.15 6.68
N ILE A 311 4.25 10.92 6.13
CA ILE A 311 3.85 10.68 4.74
C ILE A 311 2.42 11.19 4.49
N LYS A 312 1.47 10.86 5.38
CA LYS A 312 0.07 11.32 5.25
C LYS A 312 -0.06 12.84 5.39
N GLY A 313 0.67 13.43 6.32
CA GLY A 313 0.63 14.86 6.59
C GLY A 313 1.40 15.71 5.56
N GLY A 314 2.37 15.11 4.87
CA GLY A 314 3.12 15.72 3.77
C GLY A 314 4.38 16.47 4.19
N TYR A 315 4.80 16.40 5.45
CA TYR A 315 5.98 17.11 5.98
C TYR A 315 6.68 16.24 7.02
N ARG A 316 7.97 16.49 7.23
CA ARG A 316 8.68 15.88 8.35
C ARG A 316 8.21 16.48 9.68
N ALA A 317 8.20 15.65 10.71
CA ALA A 317 8.07 16.06 12.11
C ALA A 317 9.38 16.74 12.54
N SER A 318 9.52 18.00 12.15
CA SER A 318 10.66 18.86 12.44
C SER A 318 10.17 20.29 12.67
N VAL A 319 10.98 21.14 13.31
CA VAL A 319 10.67 22.57 13.48
C VAL A 319 10.46 23.26 12.12
N GLN A 320 11.24 22.89 11.10
CA GLN A 320 11.08 23.41 9.74
C GLN A 320 9.77 22.91 9.10
N GLY A 321 9.49 21.61 9.16
CA GLY A 321 8.27 21.01 8.59
C GLY A 321 6.99 21.54 9.25
N GLN A 322 7.01 21.74 10.57
CA GLN A 322 5.92 22.39 11.30
C GLN A 322 5.67 23.82 10.79
N ALA A 323 6.72 24.63 10.61
CA ALA A 323 6.60 25.98 10.08
C ALA A 323 6.09 25.99 8.62
N SER A 324 6.62 25.11 7.78
CA SER A 324 6.23 24.98 6.38
C SER A 324 4.76 24.60 6.23
N LEU A 325 4.25 23.63 6.99
CA LEU A 325 2.84 23.28 6.92
C LEU A 325 1.94 24.45 7.35
N ILE A 326 2.26 25.14 8.45
CA ILE A 326 1.46 26.29 8.90
C ILE A 326 1.39 27.33 7.79
N ARG A 327 2.54 27.65 7.17
CA ARG A 327 2.62 28.61 6.06
C ARG A 327 1.79 28.15 4.86
N ASP A 328 1.91 26.89 4.46
CA ASP A 328 1.23 26.37 3.26
C ASP A 328 -0.29 26.25 3.48
N ILE A 329 -0.73 25.94 4.70
CA ILE A 329 -2.16 26.03 5.07
C ILE A 329 -2.67 27.47 4.93
N ILE A 330 -1.92 28.46 5.43
CA ILE A 330 -2.29 29.88 5.34
C ILE A 330 -2.39 30.32 3.88
N GLU A 331 -1.39 29.99 3.06
CA GLU A 331 -1.40 30.29 1.62
C GLU A 331 -2.60 29.65 0.94
N VAL A 332 -2.81 28.34 1.12
CA VAL A 332 -3.92 27.61 0.48
C VAL A 332 -5.27 28.19 0.89
N LEU A 333 -5.47 28.50 2.17
CA LEU A 333 -6.72 29.12 2.63
C LEU A 333 -6.92 30.48 1.96
N TYR A 334 -5.88 31.32 1.92
CA TYR A 334 -5.93 32.64 1.32
C TYR A 334 -6.18 32.59 -0.19
N GLU A 335 -5.45 31.77 -0.95
CA GLU A 335 -5.64 31.60 -2.39
C GLU A 335 -7.03 31.07 -2.74
N SER A 336 -7.60 30.23 -1.86
CA SER A 336 -8.90 29.58 -2.11
C SER A 336 -10.09 30.46 -1.78
N ALA A 337 -9.98 31.30 -0.75
CA ALA A 337 -11.09 32.09 -0.21
C ALA A 337 -10.93 33.62 -0.40
N GLY A 338 -9.76 34.10 -0.83
CA GLY A 338 -9.50 35.51 -1.07
C GLY A 338 -9.74 36.37 0.18
N ASP A 339 -10.58 37.40 0.05
CA ASP A 339 -10.97 38.31 1.14
C ASP A 339 -11.85 37.64 2.22
N LYS A 340 -12.38 36.44 1.94
CA LYS A 340 -13.14 35.64 2.91
C LYS A 340 -12.26 34.78 3.81
N ALA A 341 -10.97 34.64 3.50
CA ALA A 341 -10.01 33.95 4.36
C ALA A 341 -9.76 34.77 5.63
N LEU A 342 -10.51 34.51 6.69
CA LEU A 342 -10.44 35.30 7.92
C LEU A 342 -9.22 34.95 8.76
N GLY A 343 -8.82 33.68 8.82
CA GLY A 343 -7.62 33.28 9.55
C GLY A 343 -7.49 31.81 9.90
N VAL A 344 -6.46 31.51 10.70
CA VAL A 344 -6.16 30.17 11.23
C VAL A 344 -5.94 30.24 12.74
N PHE A 345 -6.24 29.15 13.44
CA PHE A 345 -5.97 28.95 14.85
C PHE A 345 -5.19 27.66 15.07
N TYR A 346 -3.98 27.78 15.60
CA TYR A 346 -3.13 26.63 15.91
C TYR A 346 -3.54 26.02 17.25
N TRP A 347 -3.94 24.75 17.23
CA TRP A 347 -4.48 24.05 18.39
C TRP A 347 -3.35 23.55 19.31
N GLY A 348 -3.52 23.67 20.63
CA GLY A 348 -2.56 23.16 21.62
C GLY A 348 -1.17 23.80 21.53
N ALA A 349 -1.09 25.03 21.01
CA ALA A 349 0.17 25.67 20.63
C ALA A 349 1.20 25.81 21.75
N ALA A 350 0.77 25.77 23.00
CA ALA A 350 1.61 25.93 24.18
C ALA A 350 1.39 24.85 25.24
N TRP A 351 0.84 23.70 24.85
CA TRP A 351 0.59 22.60 25.76
C TRP A 351 1.89 21.82 26.04
N ILE A 352 2.66 22.30 27.02
CA ILE A 352 3.93 21.70 27.44
C ILE A 352 3.72 20.61 28.51
N PRO A 353 4.63 19.62 28.63
CA PRO A 353 4.48 18.43 29.48
C PRO A 353 4.73 18.71 30.97
N VAL A 354 3.97 19.63 31.57
CA VAL A 354 4.03 19.93 33.01
C VAL A 354 3.26 18.86 33.79
N PRO A 355 3.83 18.26 34.85
CA PRO A 355 3.12 17.26 35.66
C PRO A 355 1.76 17.76 36.15
N GLY A 356 0.70 17.00 35.87
CA GLY A 356 -0.69 17.35 36.20
C GLY A 356 -1.41 18.20 35.15
N ALA A 357 -0.72 18.59 34.07
CA ALA A 357 -1.30 19.34 32.96
C ALA A 357 -1.75 18.44 31.79
N GLY A 358 -2.01 17.15 32.00
CA GLY A 358 -2.42 16.24 30.92
C GLY A 358 -3.83 16.48 30.38
N TRP A 359 -4.18 15.76 29.30
CA TRP A 359 -5.50 15.87 28.64
C TRP A 359 -6.67 15.44 29.51
N LYS A 360 -6.35 14.66 30.54
CA LYS A 360 -7.22 14.19 31.60
C LYS A 360 -6.42 14.10 32.90
N THR A 361 -7.08 14.35 34.02
CA THR A 361 -6.47 14.30 35.35
C THR A 361 -5.85 12.94 35.61
N GLY A 362 -4.57 12.93 35.98
CA GLY A 362 -3.80 11.72 36.25
C GLY A 362 -3.16 11.08 35.00
N GLU A 363 -3.39 11.64 33.81
CA GLU A 363 -2.77 11.19 32.55
C GLU A 363 -1.82 12.28 32.01
N GLY A 364 -1.06 11.96 30.96
CA GLY A 364 -0.12 12.89 30.33
C GLY A 364 -0.77 13.73 29.23
N ASN A 365 0.07 14.40 28.45
CA ASN A 365 -0.31 15.17 27.27
C ASN A 365 -0.11 14.30 26.02
N PRO A 366 -1.04 14.28 25.06
CA PRO A 366 -0.84 13.60 23.78
C PRO A 366 -0.44 14.54 22.62
N TRP A 367 -0.08 15.79 22.93
CA TRP A 367 0.10 16.88 21.97
C TRP A 367 1.35 17.73 22.18
N GLU A 368 2.18 17.44 23.17
CA GLU A 368 3.38 18.23 23.50
C GLU A 368 4.38 18.27 22.35
N ASN A 369 4.46 17.21 21.55
CA ASN A 369 5.33 17.16 20.38
C ASN A 369 4.81 17.98 19.20
N GLN A 370 3.60 18.56 19.31
CA GLN A 370 3.00 19.46 18.34
C GLN A 370 2.92 20.91 18.83
N ALA A 371 3.38 21.22 20.04
CA ALA A 371 3.43 22.60 20.51
C ALA A 371 4.37 23.48 19.65
N LEU A 372 4.22 24.80 19.73
CA LEU A 372 5.15 25.81 19.19
C LEU A 372 6.22 26.22 20.21
N PHE A 373 6.31 25.46 21.30
CA PHE A 373 7.32 25.55 22.34
C PHE A 373 7.92 24.16 22.53
N ASP A 374 9.21 24.09 22.85
CA ASP A 374 9.85 22.83 23.22
C ASP A 374 9.30 22.31 24.55
N PHE A 375 9.71 21.09 24.94
CA PHE A 375 9.23 20.45 26.16
C PHE A 375 9.51 21.23 27.45
N ASN A 376 10.44 22.20 27.42
CA ASN A 376 10.80 23.05 28.56
C ASN A 376 10.12 24.42 28.51
N GLY A 377 9.23 24.66 27.54
CA GLY A 377 8.53 25.93 27.37
C GLY A 377 9.31 26.99 26.62
N LYS A 378 10.39 26.65 25.92
CA LYS A 378 11.13 27.60 25.07
C LYS A 378 10.47 27.70 23.70
N ALA A 379 10.21 28.92 23.22
CA ALA A 379 9.62 29.14 21.90
C ALA A 379 10.47 28.47 20.81
N LEU A 380 9.83 27.65 19.98
CA LEU A 380 10.47 27.06 18.82
C LEU A 380 10.58 28.11 17.71
N PRO A 381 11.63 28.05 16.87
CA PRO A 381 11.73 28.91 15.69
C PRO A 381 10.49 28.92 14.80
N SER A 382 9.74 27.80 14.74
CA SER A 382 8.48 27.65 13.99
C SER A 382 7.41 28.67 14.39
N LEU A 383 7.39 29.16 15.63
CA LEU A 383 6.47 30.20 16.07
C LEU A 383 6.61 31.50 15.24
N ARG A 384 7.81 31.79 14.73
CA ARG A 384 8.07 32.96 13.86
C ARG A 384 7.35 32.90 12.52
N VAL A 385 6.77 31.75 12.14
CA VAL A 385 6.02 31.61 10.87
C VAL A 385 5.00 32.73 10.69
N PHE A 386 4.27 33.09 11.74
CA PHE A 386 3.21 34.11 11.70
C PHE A 386 3.72 35.53 11.39
N ARG A 387 5.00 35.80 11.66
CA ARG A 387 5.69 37.03 11.25
C ARG A 387 6.36 36.88 9.89
N MET A 388 7.06 35.77 9.67
CA MET A 388 7.88 35.52 8.48
C MET A 388 7.07 35.44 7.19
N ILE A 389 5.81 34.99 7.23
CA ILE A 389 4.91 35.01 6.07
C ILE A 389 4.70 36.42 5.46
N TYR A 390 5.10 37.50 6.15
CA TYR A 390 5.07 38.86 5.61
C TYR A 390 6.44 39.50 5.37
N GLU A 391 7.47 39.06 6.09
CA GLU A 391 8.74 39.77 6.22
C GLU A 391 9.91 39.04 5.58
N ALA A 392 9.79 37.73 5.35
CA ALA A 392 10.87 36.92 4.82
C ALA A 392 11.05 37.12 3.31
N GLU A 393 12.28 36.90 2.85
CA GLU A 393 12.59 36.80 1.43
C GLU A 393 12.19 35.43 0.88
N TYR A 394 11.74 35.42 -0.38
CA TYR A 394 11.43 34.18 -1.07
C TYR A 394 12.71 33.38 -1.34
N ILE A 395 12.71 32.10 -0.98
CA ILE A 395 13.73 31.13 -1.34
C ILE A 395 13.07 29.98 -2.11
N GLU A 396 13.69 29.62 -3.23
CA GLU A 396 13.26 28.50 -4.06
C GLU A 396 13.35 27.18 -3.27
N VAL A 397 12.23 26.48 -3.14
CA VAL A 397 12.15 25.19 -2.48
C VAL A 397 12.66 24.09 -3.41
N LYS A 398 13.74 23.40 -3.01
CA LYS A 398 14.45 22.42 -3.85
C LYS A 398 14.38 21.03 -3.25
N PRO A 399 14.34 19.98 -4.07
CA PRO A 399 14.47 18.61 -3.58
C PRO A 399 15.88 18.41 -3.00
N VAL A 400 15.98 17.85 -1.80
CA VAL A 400 17.25 17.66 -1.09
C VAL A 400 17.64 16.20 -0.94
N GLY A 401 16.68 15.27 -1.01
CA GLY A 401 16.99 13.84 -0.95
C GLY A 401 15.75 12.96 -0.88
N LEU A 402 15.95 11.64 -0.91
CA LEU A 402 14.88 10.68 -0.72
C LEU A 402 14.39 10.69 0.73
N TYR A 403 13.09 10.57 0.91
CA TYR A 403 12.50 10.37 2.24
C TYR A 403 12.97 9.04 2.84
N ASN A 404 12.94 7.97 2.05
CA ASN A 404 13.46 6.65 2.39
C ASN A 404 14.67 6.31 1.49
N PRO A 405 15.91 6.50 1.95
CA PRO A 405 17.11 6.35 1.12
C PRO A 405 17.52 4.88 0.85
N GLY A 406 16.69 3.90 1.21
CA GLY A 406 16.96 2.47 0.96
C GLY A 406 16.59 2.04 -0.46
N PRO A 407 17.14 0.90 -0.94
CA PRO A 407 16.75 0.37 -2.24
C PRO A 407 15.26 0.01 -2.32
N LEU A 408 14.62 0.31 -3.45
CA LEU A 408 13.30 -0.17 -3.82
C LEU A 408 13.39 -1.65 -4.17
N ASN A 409 12.63 -2.51 -3.49
CA ASN A 409 12.65 -3.93 -3.73
C ASN A 409 11.69 -4.30 -4.88
N VAL A 410 12.20 -5.00 -5.88
CA VAL A 410 11.45 -5.43 -7.07
C VAL A 410 11.71 -6.92 -7.29
N THR A 411 10.69 -7.67 -7.70
CA THR A 411 10.84 -9.09 -8.11
C THR A 411 10.60 -9.20 -9.62
N ALA A 412 11.41 -9.99 -10.30
CA ALA A 412 11.29 -10.30 -11.73
C ALA A 412 11.67 -11.77 -12.00
N TYR A 413 11.50 -12.25 -13.23
CA TYR A 413 11.86 -13.60 -13.65
C TYR A 413 12.89 -13.57 -14.77
N ALA A 414 13.73 -14.61 -14.83
CA ALA A 414 14.74 -14.75 -15.86
C ALA A 414 14.13 -14.62 -17.27
N GLY A 415 14.71 -13.79 -18.13
CA GLY A 415 14.21 -13.54 -19.50
C GLY A 415 13.05 -12.54 -19.60
N SER A 416 12.65 -11.89 -18.49
CA SER A 416 11.65 -10.80 -18.51
C SER A 416 12.24 -9.45 -18.06
N LYS A 417 11.64 -8.35 -18.53
CA LYS A 417 11.98 -7.00 -18.06
C LYS A 417 11.33 -6.74 -16.69
N PRO A 418 12.08 -6.25 -15.68
CA PRO A 418 11.51 -5.87 -14.40
C PRO A 418 10.57 -4.67 -14.54
N VAL A 419 9.48 -4.66 -13.77
CA VAL A 419 8.56 -3.52 -13.65
C VAL A 419 9.01 -2.65 -12.48
N LEU A 420 9.32 -1.38 -12.74
CA LEU A 420 9.84 -0.45 -11.75
C LEU A 420 8.81 0.61 -11.39
N LEU A 421 8.91 1.16 -10.18
CA LEU A 421 8.07 2.29 -9.76
C LEU A 421 8.40 3.53 -10.57
N GLU A 422 7.38 4.30 -10.93
CA GLU A 422 7.55 5.55 -11.69
C GLU A 422 7.79 6.77 -10.78
N ASN A 423 7.47 6.66 -9.48
CA ASN A 423 7.54 7.77 -8.53
C ASN A 423 8.16 7.33 -7.20
N THR A 424 8.75 8.27 -6.47
CA THR A 424 9.25 8.10 -5.10
C THR A 424 8.96 9.32 -4.25
N LEU A 425 9.07 9.17 -2.93
CA LEU A 425 8.93 10.27 -1.97
C LEU A 425 10.27 11.00 -1.79
N VAL A 426 10.23 12.30 -2.02
CA VAL A 426 11.37 13.22 -1.95
C VAL A 426 11.10 14.26 -0.89
N VAL A 427 12.13 14.56 -0.11
CA VAL A 427 12.14 15.64 0.88
C VAL A 427 12.72 16.88 0.23
N TYR A 428 12.12 18.02 0.51
CA TYR A 428 12.52 19.32 0.00
C TYR A 428 13.20 20.16 1.09
N SER A 429 13.82 21.28 0.70
CA SER A 429 14.57 22.16 1.59
C SER A 429 13.75 22.85 2.68
N ASP A 430 12.42 22.78 2.57
CA ASP A 430 11.43 23.23 3.56
C ASP A 430 10.86 22.07 4.39
N ASP A 431 11.48 20.88 4.33
CA ASP A 431 11.03 19.64 4.97
C ASP A 431 9.65 19.12 4.53
N SER A 432 9.10 19.65 3.44
CA SER A 432 7.94 19.03 2.78
C SER A 432 8.34 17.72 2.08
N ILE A 433 7.41 16.76 2.08
CA ILE A 433 7.53 15.44 1.48
C ILE A 433 6.58 15.38 0.29
N ARG A 434 7.13 15.20 -0.92
CA ARG A 434 6.33 15.20 -2.16
C ARG A 434 6.66 13.98 -3.02
N ASN A 435 5.69 13.52 -3.79
CA ASN A 435 5.94 12.55 -4.85
C ASN A 435 6.74 13.23 -5.98
N ALA A 436 7.75 12.54 -6.48
CA ALA A 436 8.52 12.96 -7.63
C ALA A 436 8.78 11.78 -8.57
N ALA A 437 8.76 12.06 -9.88
CA ALA A 437 9.00 11.06 -10.91
C ALA A 437 10.45 10.56 -10.88
N ILE A 438 10.63 9.27 -11.19
CA ILE A 438 11.92 8.61 -11.32
C ILE A 438 12.20 8.40 -12.79
N LYS A 439 13.36 8.87 -13.26
CA LYS A 439 13.93 8.48 -14.55
C LYS A 439 14.87 7.31 -14.35
N TRP A 440 14.43 6.13 -14.79
CA TRP A 440 15.28 4.95 -14.91
C TRP A 440 16.14 5.03 -16.17
N GLY A 441 17.36 4.46 -16.10
CA GLY A 441 18.15 4.21 -17.31
C GLY A 441 17.54 3.10 -18.18
N GLU A 442 18.35 2.56 -19.09
CA GLU A 442 17.95 1.35 -19.82
C GLU A 442 17.63 0.22 -18.83
N ILE A 443 16.42 -0.34 -18.94
CA ILE A 443 15.96 -1.43 -18.09
C ILE A 443 16.34 -2.76 -18.79
N PRO A 444 17.35 -3.49 -18.29
CA PRO A 444 17.80 -4.72 -18.94
C PRO A 444 16.84 -5.88 -18.68
N VAL A 445 16.90 -6.88 -19.56
CA VAL A 445 16.37 -8.22 -19.28
C VAL A 445 17.47 -9.01 -18.58
N TYR A 446 17.14 -9.65 -17.46
CA TYR A 446 18.08 -10.49 -16.73
C TYR A 446 17.84 -11.95 -17.08
N GLU A 447 18.79 -12.62 -17.72
CA GLU A 447 18.63 -14.01 -18.17
C GLU A 447 18.90 -15.07 -17.08
N SER A 448 19.39 -14.65 -15.92
CA SER A 448 19.76 -15.58 -14.85
C SER A 448 19.15 -15.15 -13.51
N PRO A 449 18.78 -16.11 -12.65
CA PRO A 449 18.37 -15.81 -11.29
C PRO A 449 19.47 -15.11 -10.50
N GLY A 450 19.10 -14.18 -9.62
CA GLY A 450 20.05 -13.45 -8.80
C GLY A 450 19.50 -12.14 -8.25
N THR A 451 20.35 -11.39 -7.55
CA THR A 451 20.04 -10.03 -7.11
C THR A 451 20.82 -9.03 -7.95
N TYR A 452 20.09 -8.12 -8.59
CA TYR A 452 20.62 -7.08 -9.45
C TYR A 452 20.28 -5.70 -8.87
N TYR A 453 21.06 -4.71 -9.26
CA TYR A 453 20.84 -3.32 -8.86
C TYR A 453 20.73 -2.44 -10.09
N LEU A 454 19.71 -1.60 -10.12
CA LEU A 454 19.53 -0.60 -11.16
C LEU A 454 19.42 0.78 -10.51
N ASN A 455 20.10 1.75 -11.10
CA ASN A 455 20.03 3.13 -10.65
C ASN A 455 19.06 3.92 -11.53
N GLY A 456 18.23 4.73 -10.88
CA GLY A 456 17.43 5.79 -11.46
C GLY A 456 17.73 7.10 -10.76
N TYR A 457 17.14 8.19 -11.24
CA TYR A 457 17.27 9.51 -10.63
C TYR A 457 15.92 10.19 -10.54
N VAL A 458 15.68 10.93 -9.46
CA VAL A 458 14.53 11.83 -9.40
C VAL A 458 14.65 12.84 -10.54
N GLU A 459 13.59 12.98 -11.33
CA GLU A 459 13.59 13.75 -12.56
C GLU A 459 14.10 15.19 -12.35
N ASN A 460 15.00 15.64 -13.24
CA ASN A 460 15.66 16.96 -13.18
C ASN A 460 16.52 17.20 -11.94
N THR A 461 16.99 16.15 -11.26
CA THR A 461 17.89 16.25 -10.11
C THR A 461 19.06 15.27 -10.19
N SER A 462 20.01 15.39 -9.27
CA SER A 462 21.07 14.40 -9.04
C SER A 462 20.74 13.38 -7.94
N ILE A 463 19.50 13.37 -7.42
CA ILE A 463 19.09 12.47 -6.34
C ILE A 463 18.88 11.07 -6.92
N MET A 464 19.77 10.15 -6.56
CA MET A 464 19.76 8.78 -7.04
C MET A 464 18.73 7.92 -6.30
N VAL A 465 18.02 7.07 -7.04
CA VAL A 465 17.15 6.01 -6.56
C VAL A 465 17.75 4.68 -6.96
N VAL A 466 17.80 3.71 -6.03
CA VAL A 466 18.33 2.37 -6.32
C VAL A 466 17.19 1.37 -6.28
N ALA A 467 17.02 0.55 -7.32
CA ALA A 467 16.17 -0.63 -7.30
C ALA A 467 17.02 -1.87 -7.03
N ARG A 468 16.68 -2.65 -6.00
CA ARG A 468 17.17 -4.00 -5.76
C ARG A 468 16.20 -5.00 -6.40
N ILE A 469 16.61 -5.56 -7.52
CA ILE A 469 15.79 -6.46 -8.34
C ILE A 469 16.17 -7.90 -8.02
N THR A 470 15.24 -8.68 -7.48
CA THR A 470 15.39 -10.12 -7.24
C THR A 470 14.82 -10.86 -8.44
N VAL A 471 15.69 -11.46 -9.23
CA VAL A 471 15.33 -12.25 -10.42
C VAL A 471 15.26 -13.72 -10.02
N LEU A 472 14.12 -14.35 -10.26
CA LEU A 472 13.88 -15.78 -10.00
C LEU A 472 14.02 -16.60 -11.30
N GLU A 473 14.16 -17.92 -11.17
CA GLU A 473 14.16 -18.81 -12.34
C GLU A 473 12.80 -18.80 -13.03
N ARG A 474 12.82 -18.77 -14.37
CA ARG A 474 11.62 -18.95 -15.18
C ARG A 474 11.30 -20.45 -15.29
N LEU A 475 10.17 -20.85 -14.72
CA LEU A 475 9.67 -22.23 -14.79
C LEU A 475 8.82 -22.39 -16.06
N TYR A 476 9.39 -23.08 -17.05
CA TYR A 476 8.82 -23.22 -18.39
C TYR A 476 9.08 -24.62 -18.98
N ILE A 477 8.06 -25.18 -19.63
CA ILE A 477 8.09 -26.37 -20.48
C ILE A 477 7.59 -25.97 -21.87
N ASP A 478 8.30 -26.39 -22.93
CA ASP A 478 7.85 -26.32 -24.32
C ASP A 478 8.12 -27.67 -24.99
N VAL A 479 7.08 -28.28 -25.54
CA VAL A 479 7.16 -29.60 -26.17
C VAL A 479 6.45 -29.55 -27.50
N GLY A 480 7.11 -30.01 -28.57
CA GLY A 480 6.54 -30.10 -29.91
C GLY A 480 5.86 -31.44 -30.15
N ASP A 481 5.04 -31.48 -31.20
CA ASP A 481 4.38 -32.69 -31.72
C ASP A 481 4.56 -32.79 -33.25
N PRO A 482 4.58 -34.00 -33.84
CA PRO A 482 4.62 -34.18 -35.29
C PRO A 482 3.35 -33.69 -35.97
N GLU A 483 3.46 -32.90 -37.05
CA GLU A 483 2.26 -32.52 -37.82
C GLU A 483 1.68 -33.72 -38.61
N GLY A 484 0.35 -33.82 -38.65
CA GLY A 484 -0.42 -34.75 -39.48
C GLY A 484 -0.59 -36.15 -38.90
N ASP A 485 -0.37 -36.31 -37.59
CA ASP A 485 -0.54 -37.57 -36.88
C ASP A 485 -1.84 -37.68 -36.05
N ASP A 486 -2.73 -36.70 -36.22
CA ASP A 486 -4.15 -36.60 -35.84
C ASP A 486 -5.10 -37.72 -36.34
N LYS A 487 -4.63 -38.96 -36.44
CA LYS A 487 -5.35 -40.14 -36.97
C LYS A 487 -5.63 -41.18 -35.89
N GLY A 488 -5.57 -40.78 -34.63
CA GLY A 488 -5.70 -41.65 -33.45
C GLY A 488 -4.67 -42.79 -33.53
N PRO A 489 -5.07 -44.06 -33.53
CA PRO A 489 -4.17 -45.21 -33.72
C PRO A 489 -3.62 -45.36 -35.15
N GLY A 490 -3.64 -44.30 -35.96
CA GLY A 490 -3.20 -44.28 -37.37
C GLY A 490 -4.30 -44.66 -38.36
N THR A 491 -5.57 -44.76 -37.92
CA THR A 491 -6.67 -45.28 -38.74
C THR A 491 -7.84 -44.32 -38.93
N TYR A 492 -7.89 -43.20 -38.18
CA TYR A 492 -9.10 -42.38 -38.08
C TYR A 492 -9.24 -41.36 -39.21
N GLY A 493 -10.46 -41.23 -39.71
CA GLY A 493 -10.90 -40.12 -40.55
C GLY A 493 -11.82 -39.20 -39.76
N TYR A 494 -11.74 -37.91 -40.09
CA TYR A 494 -12.58 -36.88 -39.49
C TYR A 494 -14.07 -37.05 -39.84
N PRO A 495 -14.99 -36.46 -39.07
CA PRO A 495 -16.37 -36.31 -39.52
C PRO A 495 -16.42 -35.46 -40.79
N THR A 496 -17.37 -35.74 -41.67
CA THR A 496 -17.38 -35.16 -43.02
C THR A 496 -18.01 -33.77 -43.12
N ALA A 497 -18.57 -33.24 -42.02
CA ALA A 497 -19.04 -31.85 -41.99
C ALA A 497 -17.89 -30.89 -42.29
N SER A 498 -18.16 -29.86 -43.10
CA SER A 498 -17.14 -28.91 -43.59
C SER A 498 -16.42 -28.11 -42.50
N VAL A 499 -16.96 -28.09 -41.27
CA VAL A 499 -16.33 -27.45 -40.11
C VAL A 499 -15.07 -28.20 -39.63
N TYR A 500 -14.95 -29.50 -39.91
CA TYR A 500 -13.78 -30.31 -39.54
C TYR A 500 -12.73 -30.27 -40.66
N ALA A 501 -12.09 -29.12 -40.83
CA ALA A 501 -10.98 -28.95 -41.78
C ALA A 501 -9.74 -29.75 -41.34
N PRO A 502 -8.87 -30.20 -42.26
CA PRO A 502 -7.62 -30.87 -41.88
C PRO A 502 -6.81 -30.08 -40.84
N GLY A 503 -6.28 -30.78 -39.83
CA GLY A 503 -5.49 -30.20 -38.76
C GLY A 503 -6.28 -29.65 -37.56
N VAL A 504 -7.62 -29.76 -37.54
CA VAL A 504 -8.41 -29.29 -36.37
C VAL A 504 -8.19 -30.10 -35.10
N PHE A 505 -7.65 -31.29 -35.21
CA PHE A 505 -7.28 -32.13 -34.08
C PHE A 505 -5.78 -32.46 -34.02
N ASP A 506 -4.97 -31.80 -34.83
CA ASP A 506 -3.52 -31.98 -34.92
C ASP A 506 -2.84 -31.02 -33.95
N ILE A 507 -2.46 -31.53 -32.78
CA ILE A 507 -1.62 -30.83 -31.83
C ILE A 507 -0.24 -30.67 -32.48
N VAL A 508 0.38 -29.50 -32.33
CA VAL A 508 1.73 -29.25 -32.86
C VAL A 508 2.70 -28.83 -31.78
N ARG A 509 2.17 -28.37 -30.64
CA ARG A 509 2.94 -27.89 -29.50
C ARG A 509 2.08 -27.82 -28.24
N ALA A 510 2.67 -28.06 -27.09
CA ALA A 510 2.12 -27.62 -25.81
C ALA A 510 3.19 -26.92 -24.98
N SER A 511 2.78 -25.90 -24.22
CA SER A 511 3.68 -25.19 -23.31
C SER A 511 3.05 -24.97 -21.95
N LEU A 512 3.85 -25.09 -20.89
CA LEU A 512 3.44 -24.81 -19.52
C LEU A 512 4.41 -23.78 -18.93
N GLU A 513 3.89 -22.63 -18.48
CA GLU A 513 4.70 -21.53 -17.94
C GLU A 513 4.13 -21.00 -16.63
N VAL A 514 4.98 -20.64 -15.69
CA VAL A 514 4.57 -19.81 -14.54
C VAL A 514 4.58 -18.33 -14.96
N GLU A 515 3.41 -17.73 -15.04
CA GLU A 515 3.22 -16.29 -15.30
C GLU A 515 2.58 -15.62 -14.08
N SER A 516 3.30 -14.72 -13.41
CA SER A 516 2.84 -14.05 -12.19
C SER A 516 2.49 -15.03 -11.06
N GLU A 517 1.20 -15.31 -10.84
CA GLU A 517 0.67 -16.22 -9.81
C GLU A 517 -0.11 -17.41 -10.42
N ASP A 518 -0.06 -17.58 -11.75
CA ASP A 518 -0.76 -18.65 -12.47
C ASP A 518 0.23 -19.61 -13.15
N LEU A 519 -0.12 -20.90 -13.20
CA LEU A 519 0.37 -21.82 -14.22
C LEU A 519 -0.48 -21.64 -15.48
N VAL A 520 0.18 -21.36 -16.59
CA VAL A 520 -0.44 -21.15 -17.89
C VAL A 520 -0.12 -22.33 -18.80
N VAL A 521 -1.15 -23.09 -19.18
CA VAL A 521 -1.04 -24.22 -20.11
C VAL A 521 -1.60 -23.79 -21.46
N ARG A 522 -0.80 -23.89 -22.53
CA ARG A 522 -1.22 -23.60 -23.91
C ARG A 522 -1.09 -24.85 -24.75
N VAL A 523 -2.13 -25.18 -25.53
CA VAL A 523 -2.13 -26.28 -26.50
C VAL A 523 -2.37 -25.70 -27.88
N TYR A 524 -1.38 -25.86 -28.76
CA TYR A 524 -1.37 -25.33 -30.12
C TYR A 524 -1.80 -26.40 -31.09
N PHE A 525 -2.64 -26.01 -32.04
CA PHE A 525 -3.12 -26.85 -33.12
C PHE A 525 -2.57 -26.36 -34.46
N LYS A 526 -2.42 -27.28 -35.42
CA LYS A 526 -2.10 -26.91 -36.80
C LYS A 526 -3.11 -25.92 -37.36
N ASN A 527 -4.38 -26.12 -37.00
CA ASN A 527 -5.49 -25.26 -37.33
C ASN A 527 -6.52 -25.34 -36.21
N LEU A 528 -6.85 -24.26 -35.49
CA LEU A 528 -7.85 -24.37 -34.42
C LEU A 528 -9.28 -24.56 -34.97
N GLY A 529 -9.51 -24.29 -36.26
CA GLY A 529 -10.83 -24.36 -36.89
C GLY A 529 -11.75 -23.19 -36.53
N GLY A 530 -11.23 -22.19 -35.81
CA GLY A 530 -11.96 -21.03 -35.33
C GLY A 530 -13.05 -21.40 -34.31
N ASN A 531 -14.19 -20.72 -34.41
CA ASN A 531 -15.31 -20.87 -33.47
C ASN A 531 -16.66 -21.02 -34.18
N PRO A 532 -16.87 -22.04 -35.02
CA PRO A 532 -18.05 -22.15 -35.89
C PRO A 532 -19.38 -22.22 -35.13
N TRP A 533 -19.38 -22.61 -33.85
CA TRP A 533 -20.58 -22.70 -33.01
C TRP A 533 -20.63 -21.65 -31.90
N ASN A 534 -19.75 -20.66 -31.95
CA ASN A 534 -19.70 -19.56 -30.99
C ASN A 534 -19.57 -20.03 -29.53
N GLY A 535 -18.61 -20.92 -29.28
CA GLY A 535 -18.19 -21.37 -27.96
C GLY A 535 -17.68 -20.23 -27.10
N PRO A 536 -18.13 -20.13 -25.82
CA PRO A 536 -17.71 -19.08 -24.89
C PRO A 536 -16.20 -18.93 -24.72
N ASN A 537 -15.45 -20.04 -24.79
CA ASN A 537 -13.99 -20.04 -24.66
C ASN A 537 -13.26 -19.71 -25.99
N GLY A 538 -13.98 -19.37 -27.06
CA GLY A 538 -13.44 -18.90 -28.33
C GLY A 538 -13.07 -19.99 -29.34
N PHE A 539 -13.35 -21.26 -29.04
CA PHE A 539 -13.23 -22.42 -29.94
C PHE A 539 -14.46 -23.33 -29.79
N SER A 540 -14.67 -24.28 -30.70
CA SER A 540 -15.90 -25.11 -30.72
C SER A 540 -15.71 -26.60 -30.98
N LEU A 541 -14.58 -27.03 -31.56
CA LEU A 541 -14.47 -28.38 -32.14
C LEU A 541 -13.75 -29.37 -31.23
N GLN A 542 -12.78 -28.90 -30.47
CA GLN A 542 -11.87 -29.71 -29.66
C GLN A 542 -12.45 -30.00 -28.27
N TYR A 543 -12.14 -31.17 -27.74
CA TYR A 543 -12.25 -31.48 -26.32
C TYR A 543 -10.86 -31.89 -25.83
N ILE A 544 -10.20 -30.99 -25.10
CA ILE A 544 -8.80 -31.16 -24.72
C ILE A 544 -8.74 -31.68 -23.28
N GLN A 545 -7.93 -32.71 -23.06
CA GLN A 545 -7.69 -33.27 -21.73
C GLN A 545 -6.20 -33.24 -21.42
N VAL A 546 -5.83 -32.59 -20.31
CA VAL A 546 -4.45 -32.49 -19.84
C VAL A 546 -4.32 -33.23 -18.52
N TYR A 547 -3.51 -34.29 -18.49
CA TYR A 547 -3.23 -35.08 -17.30
C TYR A 547 -1.83 -34.76 -16.77
N ILE A 548 -1.76 -34.46 -15.47
CA ILE A 548 -0.54 -33.94 -14.82
C ILE A 548 -0.14 -34.85 -13.66
N ARG A 549 1.10 -35.31 -13.71
CA ARG A 549 1.82 -35.99 -12.63
C ARG A 549 2.86 -35.05 -12.03
N THR A 550 2.74 -34.72 -10.75
CA THR A 550 3.74 -33.94 -10.01
C THR A 550 4.74 -34.82 -9.27
N THR A 551 5.78 -34.20 -8.71
CA THR A 551 6.88 -34.86 -8.00
C THR A 551 6.67 -35.03 -6.50
N ASN A 552 5.72 -34.32 -5.89
CA ASN A 552 5.60 -34.26 -4.43
C ASN A 552 4.88 -35.50 -3.85
N PRO A 553 5.56 -36.31 -3.01
CA PRO A 553 4.95 -37.47 -2.34
C PRO A 553 4.14 -37.11 -1.07
N LEU A 554 4.12 -35.84 -0.66
CA LEU A 554 3.43 -35.31 0.53
C LEU A 554 2.08 -34.63 0.23
N ALA A 555 1.60 -34.66 -1.02
CA ALA A 555 0.19 -34.37 -1.28
C ALA A 555 -0.62 -35.38 -0.45
N THR A 556 -1.36 -34.90 0.55
CA THR A 556 -1.87 -35.66 1.72
C THR A 556 -2.85 -36.79 1.40
N ASN A 557 -3.07 -37.10 0.13
CA ASN A 557 -3.66 -38.34 -0.34
C ASN A 557 -2.85 -38.79 -1.57
N LYS A 558 -2.09 -39.90 -1.43
CA LYS A 558 -1.37 -40.60 -2.53
C LYS A 558 -2.35 -41.23 -3.54
N VAL A 559 -3.38 -40.50 -3.93
CA VAL A 559 -4.36 -40.95 -4.90
C VAL A 559 -3.85 -40.48 -6.24
N TYR A 560 -3.48 -41.46 -7.06
CA TYR A 560 -3.16 -41.27 -8.45
C TYR A 560 -4.16 -42.08 -9.25
N ARG A 561 -4.63 -41.51 -10.35
CA ARG A 561 -5.57 -42.18 -11.23
C ARG A 561 -4.90 -42.55 -12.53
N ARG A 562 -5.15 -43.78 -12.97
CA ARG A 562 -4.65 -44.32 -14.24
C ARG A 562 -5.68 -44.21 -15.35
N ASP A 563 -6.95 -44.08 -14.97
CA ASP A 563 -8.05 -43.98 -15.90
C ASP A 563 -8.16 -42.58 -16.49
N THR A 564 -8.81 -42.49 -17.64
CA THR A 564 -9.06 -41.24 -18.37
C THR A 564 -10.56 -41.00 -18.52
N PHE A 565 -10.95 -39.75 -18.75
CA PHE A 565 -12.34 -39.35 -18.90
C PHE A 565 -12.85 -39.61 -20.32
N GLY A 566 -13.31 -40.85 -20.55
CA GLY A 566 -13.98 -41.24 -21.80
C GLY A 566 -13.05 -41.47 -22.99
N LEU A 567 -11.73 -41.26 -22.85
CA LEU A 567 -10.76 -41.43 -23.94
C LEU A 567 -10.44 -42.90 -24.28
N ASN A 568 -10.89 -43.86 -23.48
CA ASN A 568 -10.63 -45.30 -23.66
C ASN A 568 -9.13 -45.66 -23.71
N ILE A 569 -8.32 -44.98 -22.88
CA ILE A 569 -6.92 -45.36 -22.61
C ILE A 569 -6.68 -45.44 -21.10
N GLU A 570 -5.63 -46.15 -20.72
CA GLU A 570 -5.14 -46.20 -19.35
C GLU A 570 -3.67 -45.74 -19.28
N LEU A 571 -3.33 -44.96 -18.26
CA LEU A 571 -1.98 -44.48 -18.03
C LEU A 571 -1.15 -45.52 -17.26
N ARG A 572 0.16 -45.52 -17.50
CA ARG A 572 1.13 -46.29 -16.69
C ARG A 572 1.16 -45.78 -15.25
N ASP A 573 1.48 -46.64 -14.27
CA ASP A 573 1.45 -46.30 -12.84
C ASP A 573 2.24 -45.01 -12.49
N ASP A 574 3.37 -44.78 -13.16
CA ASP A 574 4.25 -43.64 -12.95
C ASP A 574 3.89 -42.42 -13.82
N TYR A 575 2.89 -42.53 -14.69
CA TYR A 575 2.20 -41.41 -15.36
C TYR A 575 0.81 -41.16 -14.75
N ALA A 576 0.36 -41.99 -13.81
CA ALA A 576 -0.93 -41.85 -13.15
C ALA A 576 -1.08 -40.45 -12.55
N TRP A 577 -2.12 -39.73 -12.96
CA TRP A 577 -2.24 -38.30 -12.76
C TRP A 577 -2.72 -37.95 -11.36
N GLN A 578 -2.32 -36.77 -10.88
CA GLN A 578 -2.87 -36.09 -9.71
C GLN A 578 -3.90 -35.04 -10.09
N TYR A 579 -3.67 -34.37 -11.22
CA TYR A 579 -4.56 -33.35 -11.75
C TYR A 579 -4.96 -33.71 -13.18
N ALA A 580 -6.22 -33.49 -13.52
CA ALA A 580 -6.71 -33.57 -14.89
C ALA A 580 -7.49 -32.29 -15.23
N LEU A 581 -7.08 -31.56 -16.26
CA LEU A 581 -7.83 -30.45 -16.83
C LEU A 581 -8.68 -30.99 -17.98
N LEU A 582 -9.99 -30.85 -17.88
CA LEU A 582 -10.94 -31.14 -18.95
C LEU A 582 -11.39 -29.80 -19.52
N ILE A 583 -11.02 -29.52 -20.76
CA ILE A 583 -11.11 -28.20 -21.38
C ILE A 583 -12.09 -28.27 -22.55
N SER A 584 -13.21 -27.58 -22.41
CA SER A 584 -14.28 -27.53 -23.40
C SER A 584 -14.41 -26.13 -24.01
N PRO A 585 -15.21 -26.01 -25.08
CA PRO A 585 -15.71 -24.73 -25.56
C PRO A 585 -16.48 -23.89 -24.52
N GLY A 586 -16.96 -24.48 -23.42
CA GLY A 586 -17.49 -23.77 -22.25
C GLY A 586 -18.99 -23.42 -22.28
N TRP A 587 -19.83 -24.17 -23.00
CA TRP A 587 -21.29 -23.96 -22.98
C TRP A 587 -21.92 -24.43 -21.64
N GLY A 588 -23.23 -24.20 -21.48
CA GLY A 588 -24.04 -24.82 -20.43
C GLY A 588 -23.75 -24.38 -18.98
N SER A 589 -24.08 -25.26 -18.03
CA SER A 589 -23.84 -25.06 -16.61
C SER A 589 -23.33 -26.34 -15.95
N GLY A 590 -22.35 -26.20 -15.06
CA GLY A 590 -21.74 -27.32 -14.33
C GLY A 590 -20.46 -27.88 -14.99
N PRO A 591 -19.61 -28.54 -14.21
CA PRO A 591 -18.29 -29.00 -14.67
C PRO A 591 -18.36 -30.27 -15.52
N LEU A 592 -17.45 -30.39 -16.47
CA LEU A 592 -17.13 -31.65 -17.14
C LEU A 592 -16.75 -32.77 -16.14
N PRO A 593 -17.00 -34.05 -16.48
CA PRO A 593 -17.59 -34.53 -17.74
C PRO A 593 -19.13 -34.41 -17.79
N ASP A 594 -19.80 -34.25 -16.66
CA ASP A 594 -21.27 -34.30 -16.60
C ASP A 594 -21.93 -33.01 -17.15
N GLY A 595 -21.26 -31.87 -17.01
CA GLY A 595 -21.67 -30.58 -17.58
C GLY A 595 -20.96 -30.24 -18.89
N GLU A 596 -20.80 -28.93 -19.11
CA GLU A 596 -20.20 -28.38 -20.33
C GLU A 596 -19.13 -27.32 -20.04
N LEU A 597 -18.94 -26.92 -18.77
CA LEU A 597 -17.88 -26.01 -18.35
C LEU A 597 -16.56 -26.77 -18.13
N SER A 598 -15.45 -26.15 -18.51
CA SER A 598 -14.13 -26.72 -18.24
C SER A 598 -13.93 -26.94 -16.73
N SER A 599 -13.18 -27.98 -16.38
CA SER A 599 -12.98 -28.37 -14.99
C SER A 599 -11.56 -28.86 -14.69
N LEU A 600 -11.10 -28.60 -13.47
CA LEU A 600 -9.87 -29.14 -12.91
C LEU A 600 -10.23 -30.22 -11.89
N HIS A 601 -9.84 -31.46 -12.18
CA HIS A 601 -10.07 -32.63 -11.36
C HIS A 601 -8.82 -33.00 -10.59
N TYR A 602 -8.98 -33.23 -9.29
CA TYR A 602 -7.98 -33.86 -8.45
C TYR A 602 -8.26 -35.36 -8.44
N ALA A 603 -7.22 -36.17 -8.41
CA ALA A 603 -7.35 -37.63 -8.40
C ALA A 603 -8.16 -38.14 -7.17
N ASN A 604 -8.22 -37.37 -6.09
CA ASN A 604 -9.03 -37.65 -4.91
C ASN A 604 -10.55 -37.39 -5.08
N GLY A 605 -10.99 -36.89 -6.23
CA GLY A 605 -12.39 -36.58 -6.54
C GLY A 605 -12.80 -35.11 -6.33
N THR A 606 -11.88 -34.23 -5.93
CA THR A 606 -12.17 -32.78 -5.87
C THR A 606 -12.27 -32.20 -7.28
N VAL A 607 -13.29 -31.38 -7.54
CA VAL A 607 -13.53 -30.75 -8.85
C VAL A 607 -13.65 -29.23 -8.68
N LEU A 608 -12.89 -28.49 -9.49
CA LEU A 608 -12.95 -27.03 -9.59
C LEU A 608 -13.43 -26.63 -10.99
N VAL A 609 -14.07 -25.46 -11.10
CA VAL A 609 -14.80 -25.07 -12.32
C VAL A 609 -14.25 -23.77 -12.90
N GLU A 610 -14.23 -23.68 -14.23
CA GLU A 610 -13.77 -22.47 -14.92
C GLU A 610 -14.59 -21.22 -14.54
N GLY A 611 -13.99 -20.05 -14.69
CA GLY A 611 -14.52 -18.75 -14.29
C GLY A 611 -14.32 -18.44 -12.80
N LYS A 612 -14.71 -19.37 -11.93
CA LYS A 612 -14.58 -19.20 -10.47
C LYS A 612 -13.16 -19.46 -9.99
N ASP A 613 -12.60 -20.62 -10.36
CA ASP A 613 -11.36 -21.12 -9.76
C ASP A 613 -10.16 -21.03 -10.71
N PHE A 614 -10.40 -21.08 -12.03
CA PHE A 614 -9.39 -20.96 -13.08
C PHE A 614 -10.04 -20.43 -14.38
N LYS A 615 -9.26 -20.05 -15.39
CA LYS A 615 -9.80 -19.47 -16.64
C LYS A 615 -9.36 -20.23 -17.88
N VAL A 616 -10.24 -20.32 -18.86
CA VAL A 616 -9.97 -20.87 -20.20
C VAL A 616 -10.23 -19.80 -21.24
N SER A 617 -9.39 -19.75 -22.26
CA SER A 617 -9.56 -18.89 -23.43
C SER A 617 -8.86 -19.48 -24.64
N SER A 618 -8.99 -18.86 -25.80
CA SER A 618 -8.26 -19.27 -27.00
C SER A 618 -7.76 -18.06 -27.78
N ASN A 619 -6.78 -18.31 -28.64
CA ASN A 619 -6.27 -17.35 -29.60
C ASN A 619 -6.33 -18.02 -30.99
N THR A 620 -7.28 -17.57 -31.79
CA THR A 620 -7.52 -18.12 -33.14
C THR A 620 -6.49 -17.66 -34.17
N SER A 621 -5.73 -16.59 -33.89
CA SER A 621 -4.66 -16.12 -34.80
C SER A 621 -3.43 -17.01 -34.69
N ASP A 622 -3.11 -17.43 -33.46
CA ASP A 622 -1.97 -18.30 -33.15
C ASP A 622 -2.36 -19.78 -32.96
N ASN A 623 -3.62 -20.12 -33.25
CA ASN A 623 -4.21 -21.46 -33.16
C ASN A 623 -3.97 -22.20 -31.82
N TYR A 624 -4.18 -21.55 -30.68
CA TYR A 624 -4.07 -22.24 -29.38
C TYR A 624 -5.26 -22.03 -28.45
N VAL A 625 -5.41 -22.98 -27.53
CA VAL A 625 -6.27 -22.89 -26.35
C VAL A 625 -5.38 -22.73 -25.11
N GLU A 626 -5.74 -21.81 -24.22
CA GLU A 626 -5.00 -21.47 -23.00
C GLU A 626 -5.85 -21.70 -21.76
N VAL A 627 -5.23 -22.29 -20.74
CA VAL A 627 -5.77 -22.43 -19.39
C VAL A 627 -4.86 -21.72 -18.41
N ARG A 628 -5.41 -20.82 -17.59
CA ARG A 628 -4.71 -20.16 -16.47
C ARG A 628 -5.22 -20.71 -15.15
N THR A 629 -4.35 -21.39 -14.41
CA THR A 629 -4.66 -22.01 -13.11
C THR A 629 -3.82 -21.36 -12.00
N PRO A 630 -4.43 -20.78 -10.97
CA PRO A 630 -3.70 -20.23 -9.84
C PRO A 630 -2.75 -21.24 -9.19
N LEU A 631 -1.50 -20.83 -8.93
CA LEU A 631 -0.46 -21.72 -8.40
C LEU A 631 -0.81 -22.31 -7.03
N ASN A 632 -1.63 -21.63 -6.24
CA ASN A 632 -2.08 -22.12 -4.93
C ASN A 632 -3.00 -23.36 -5.01
N LEU A 633 -3.55 -23.68 -6.19
CA LEU A 633 -4.33 -24.89 -6.44
C LEU A 633 -3.44 -26.10 -6.74
N LEU A 634 -2.20 -25.87 -7.18
CA LEU A 634 -1.29 -26.90 -7.64
C LEU A 634 -0.18 -27.14 -6.61
N SER A 635 0.04 -28.39 -6.24
CA SER A 635 1.14 -28.74 -5.34
C SER A 635 2.44 -28.84 -6.11
N ASP A 636 3.53 -28.36 -5.51
CA ASP A 636 4.89 -28.58 -6.01
C ASP A 636 5.16 -28.06 -7.43
N TRP A 637 4.52 -26.93 -7.76
CA TRP A 637 4.69 -26.22 -9.02
C TRP A 637 6.13 -25.75 -9.24
N GLU A 638 6.90 -25.55 -8.17
CA GLU A 638 8.33 -25.22 -8.25
C GLU A 638 9.15 -26.31 -8.97
N ASN A 639 8.65 -27.55 -8.97
CA ASN A 639 9.25 -28.68 -9.68
C ASN A 639 8.62 -28.94 -11.06
N LEU A 640 8.04 -27.90 -11.70
CA LEU A 640 7.34 -28.01 -12.99
C LEU A 640 8.11 -28.84 -14.03
N LYS A 641 9.41 -28.58 -14.23
CA LYS A 641 10.27 -29.31 -15.19
C LYS A 641 10.43 -30.80 -14.89
N SER A 642 10.04 -31.23 -13.69
CA SER A 642 10.08 -32.63 -13.29
C SER A 642 8.72 -33.34 -13.40
N TRP A 643 7.66 -32.62 -13.78
CA TRP A 643 6.33 -33.18 -13.95
C TRP A 643 6.24 -34.02 -15.23
N LYS A 644 5.24 -34.91 -15.28
CA LYS A 644 4.85 -35.60 -16.51
C LYS A 644 3.49 -35.11 -16.94
N ILE A 645 3.38 -34.73 -18.20
CA ILE A 645 2.19 -34.12 -18.79
C ILE A 645 1.76 -34.96 -19.97
N ILE A 646 0.47 -35.22 -20.08
CA ILE A 646 -0.15 -35.85 -21.24
C ILE A 646 -1.26 -34.93 -21.70
N VAL A 647 -1.25 -34.57 -22.98
CA VAL A 647 -2.29 -33.77 -23.62
C VAL A 647 -2.93 -34.63 -24.69
N ALA A 648 -4.24 -34.82 -24.62
CA ALA A 648 -5.00 -35.54 -25.63
C ALA A 648 -6.14 -34.66 -26.14
N VAL A 649 -6.47 -34.80 -27.42
CA VAL A 649 -7.60 -34.09 -28.04
C VAL A 649 -8.60 -35.07 -28.64
N ALA A 650 -9.85 -34.92 -28.23
CA ALA A 650 -11.00 -35.58 -28.84
C ALA A 650 -11.87 -34.56 -29.59
N SER A 651 -12.80 -35.05 -30.40
CA SER A 651 -13.81 -34.19 -31.03
C SER A 651 -14.96 -33.95 -30.05
N TRP A 652 -15.26 -32.68 -29.78
CA TRP A 652 -16.34 -32.26 -28.89
C TRP A 652 -17.72 -32.66 -29.43
N ALA A 653 -18.59 -33.17 -28.56
CA ALA A 653 -20.00 -33.45 -28.82
C ALA A 653 -20.85 -33.28 -27.55
N GLY A 654 -21.39 -32.09 -27.33
CA GLY A 654 -22.15 -31.74 -26.11
C GLY A 654 -23.38 -32.61 -25.84
N GLU A 655 -23.92 -33.27 -26.86
CA GLU A 655 -25.05 -34.19 -26.75
C GLU A 655 -24.69 -35.57 -26.20
N ASN A 656 -23.41 -35.96 -26.27
CA ASN A 656 -22.97 -37.29 -25.87
C ASN A 656 -22.67 -37.34 -24.37
N PRO A 657 -22.96 -38.46 -23.66
CA PRO A 657 -22.68 -38.58 -22.23
C PRO A 657 -21.21 -38.41 -21.84
N ASP A 658 -20.28 -38.82 -22.71
CA ASP A 658 -18.82 -38.65 -22.53
C ASP A 658 -18.30 -37.35 -23.17
N ARG A 659 -19.19 -36.56 -23.79
CA ARG A 659 -18.89 -35.33 -24.53
C ARG A 659 -17.96 -35.51 -25.74
N ILE A 660 -17.75 -36.75 -26.18
CA ILE A 660 -16.86 -37.10 -27.29
C ILE A 660 -17.69 -37.58 -28.48
N ARG A 661 -17.40 -37.07 -29.68
CA ARG A 661 -18.06 -37.45 -30.94
C ARG A 661 -18.01 -38.96 -31.17
N SER A 662 -19.15 -39.52 -31.59
CA SER A 662 -19.30 -40.96 -31.81
C SER A 662 -18.47 -41.47 -33.00
N PHE A 663 -18.04 -42.73 -32.92
CA PHE A 663 -17.27 -43.42 -33.96
C PHE A 663 -18.12 -44.50 -34.63
N ALA A 664 -18.10 -44.57 -35.95
CA ALA A 664 -18.80 -45.60 -36.72
C ALA A 664 -18.03 -45.92 -38.02
N PRO A 665 -17.85 -47.20 -38.40
CA PRO A 665 -17.17 -47.55 -39.65
C PRO A 665 -17.87 -46.92 -40.87
N GLY A 666 -17.09 -46.23 -41.71
CA GLY A 666 -17.59 -45.47 -42.86
C GLY A 666 -17.97 -44.01 -42.52
N GLY A 667 -17.94 -43.64 -41.24
CA GLY A 667 -18.11 -42.27 -40.76
C GLY A 667 -19.46 -41.65 -41.11
N GLY A 668 -19.49 -40.32 -41.10
CA GLY A 668 -20.64 -39.51 -41.45
C GLY A 668 -20.39 -38.03 -41.16
N GLU A 669 -21.39 -37.20 -41.46
CA GLU A 669 -21.29 -35.75 -41.26
C GLU A 669 -20.87 -35.39 -39.83
N TRP A 670 -21.42 -36.11 -38.85
CA TRP A 670 -21.17 -35.95 -37.42
C TRP A 670 -20.63 -37.23 -36.77
N LEU A 671 -19.97 -38.10 -37.53
CA LEU A 671 -19.42 -39.36 -37.04
C LEU A 671 -17.96 -39.51 -37.50
N SER A 672 -17.07 -39.76 -36.55
CA SER A 672 -15.68 -40.12 -36.81
C SER A 672 -15.62 -41.49 -37.49
N ASP A 673 -14.80 -41.65 -38.53
CA ASP A 673 -14.59 -42.96 -39.17
C ASP A 673 -13.34 -43.63 -38.59
N PRO A 674 -13.47 -44.64 -37.70
CA PRO A 674 -12.32 -45.27 -37.09
C PRO A 674 -11.47 -46.12 -38.06
N VAL A 675 -11.95 -46.37 -39.29
CA VAL A 675 -11.30 -47.26 -40.27
C VAL A 675 -10.96 -46.57 -41.59
N ALA A 676 -11.05 -45.24 -41.69
CA ALA A 676 -10.80 -44.49 -42.92
C ALA A 676 -9.41 -44.79 -43.53
N TYR A 677 -8.39 -44.92 -42.68
CA TYR A 677 -7.01 -45.23 -43.08
C TYR A 677 -6.56 -46.64 -42.63
N ALA A 678 -7.47 -47.46 -42.11
CA ALA A 678 -7.15 -48.83 -41.70
C ALA A 678 -6.85 -49.71 -42.92
N ASN A 679 -5.82 -50.54 -42.82
CA ASN A 679 -5.57 -51.59 -43.79
C ASN A 679 -6.52 -52.79 -43.59
N GLU A 680 -6.65 -53.66 -44.58
CA GLU A 680 -7.57 -54.82 -44.53
C GLU A 680 -7.34 -55.75 -43.33
N SER A 681 -6.11 -55.81 -42.81
CA SER A 681 -5.80 -56.65 -41.65
C SER A 681 -6.17 -56.03 -40.30
N SER A 682 -6.19 -54.69 -40.18
CA SER A 682 -6.55 -54.00 -38.93
C SER A 682 -8.03 -53.67 -38.83
N LYS A 683 -8.77 -53.59 -39.94
CA LYS A 683 -10.22 -53.30 -39.95
C LYS A 683 -11.05 -54.18 -38.99
N PRO A 684 -10.92 -55.53 -38.99
CA PRO A 684 -11.70 -56.37 -38.07
C PRO A 684 -11.36 -56.14 -36.60
N LEU A 685 -10.09 -55.83 -36.31
CA LEU A 685 -9.60 -55.55 -34.96
C LEU A 685 -10.23 -54.25 -34.43
N ILE A 686 -10.22 -53.19 -35.24
CA ILE A 686 -10.79 -51.87 -34.90
C ILE A 686 -12.31 -51.97 -34.70
N GLN A 687 -13.01 -52.66 -35.61
CA GLN A 687 -14.46 -52.87 -35.50
C GLN A 687 -14.82 -53.66 -34.23
N SER A 688 -14.04 -54.69 -33.89
CA SER A 688 -14.24 -55.46 -32.65
C SER A 688 -14.02 -54.61 -31.41
N ALA A 689 -12.99 -53.73 -31.42
CA ALA A 689 -12.71 -52.82 -30.33
C ALA A 689 -13.77 -51.76 -30.12
N LEU A 690 -14.38 -51.27 -31.20
CA LEU A 690 -15.53 -50.37 -31.14
C LEU A 690 -16.73 -51.04 -30.47
N LEU A 691 -17.05 -52.30 -30.82
CA LEU A 691 -18.19 -53.05 -30.27
C LEU A 691 -18.09 -53.28 -28.75
N VAL A 692 -16.87 -53.49 -28.24
CA VAL A 692 -16.62 -53.71 -26.80
C VAL A 692 -16.15 -52.45 -26.06
N ASN A 693 -16.20 -51.28 -26.71
CA ASN A 693 -15.83 -49.97 -26.16
C ASN A 693 -14.41 -49.92 -25.55
N VAL A 694 -13.42 -50.47 -26.25
CA VAL A 694 -11.99 -50.35 -25.87
C VAL A 694 -11.15 -49.58 -26.89
N LEU A 695 -11.77 -49.13 -27.98
CA LEU A 695 -11.12 -48.33 -29.00
C LEU A 695 -10.83 -46.91 -28.44
N PRO A 696 -9.59 -46.39 -28.54
CA PRO A 696 -9.24 -45.04 -28.08
C PRO A 696 -10.10 -43.96 -28.75
N LYS A 697 -10.57 -42.97 -28.02
CA LYS A 697 -11.49 -41.93 -28.51
C LYS A 697 -10.84 -40.54 -28.62
N MET A 698 -9.57 -40.49 -29.01
CA MET A 698 -8.83 -39.27 -29.33
C MET A 698 -8.30 -39.32 -30.76
N TYR A 699 -8.05 -38.14 -31.32
CA TYR A 699 -7.38 -37.98 -32.60
C TYR A 699 -5.87 -37.85 -32.42
N ASP A 700 -5.41 -37.24 -31.34
CA ASP A 700 -3.99 -36.93 -31.14
C ASP A 700 -3.57 -36.91 -29.67
N LEU A 701 -2.27 -37.13 -29.41
CA LEU A 701 -1.68 -37.35 -28.08
C LEU A 701 -0.23 -36.84 -27.99
N LEU A 702 -0.04 -35.76 -27.25
CA LEU A 702 1.26 -35.23 -26.87
C LEU A 702 1.68 -35.67 -25.47
N ILE A 703 2.97 -35.98 -25.26
CA ILE A 703 3.53 -36.29 -23.94
C ILE A 703 4.79 -35.46 -23.66
N TYR A 704 4.88 -34.89 -22.46
CA TYR A 704 6.11 -34.36 -21.89
C TYR A 704 6.50 -35.14 -20.64
N SER A 705 7.76 -35.58 -20.58
CA SER A 705 8.40 -36.07 -19.36
C SER A 705 9.91 -36.10 -19.56
N GLN A 706 10.65 -36.54 -18.55
CA GLN A 706 12.08 -36.82 -18.71
C GLN A 706 12.35 -38.01 -19.65
N GLU A 707 11.36 -38.88 -19.87
CA GLU A 707 11.40 -39.98 -20.85
C GLU A 707 11.15 -39.43 -22.26
N TYR A 708 10.25 -38.45 -22.39
CA TYR A 708 9.89 -37.81 -23.66
C TYR A 708 10.07 -36.28 -23.58
N PRO A 709 11.31 -35.76 -23.49
CA PRO A 709 11.55 -34.33 -23.34
C PRO A 709 11.25 -33.53 -24.62
N HIS A 710 11.03 -34.21 -25.74
CA HIS A 710 10.79 -33.62 -27.07
C HIS A 710 9.47 -34.10 -27.71
N GLY A 711 8.56 -34.70 -26.95
CA GLY A 711 7.30 -35.23 -27.48
C GLY A 711 7.42 -36.67 -27.98
N LEU A 712 6.32 -37.17 -28.55
CA LEU A 712 6.26 -38.48 -29.21
C LEU A 712 6.57 -38.35 -30.70
N THR A 713 6.96 -39.45 -31.33
CA THR A 713 6.85 -39.58 -32.79
C THR A 713 5.48 -40.14 -33.17
N ALA A 714 5.02 -39.85 -34.40
CA ALA A 714 3.77 -40.38 -34.93
C ALA A 714 3.69 -41.91 -34.85
N ASP A 715 4.80 -42.60 -35.13
CA ASP A 715 4.88 -44.07 -35.03
C ASP A 715 4.71 -44.56 -33.59
N GLN A 716 5.24 -43.84 -32.60
CA GLN A 716 5.05 -44.17 -31.18
C GLN A 716 3.58 -44.02 -30.79
N GLN A 717 2.95 -42.88 -31.14
CA GLN A 717 1.52 -42.66 -30.95
C GLN A 717 0.66 -43.78 -31.54
N TYR A 718 0.84 -44.09 -32.82
CA TYR A 718 0.05 -45.12 -33.51
C TYR A 718 0.25 -46.50 -32.89
N THR A 719 1.51 -46.86 -32.62
CA THR A 719 1.85 -48.15 -32.02
C THR A 719 1.16 -48.32 -30.67
N TRP A 720 1.16 -47.28 -29.84
CA TRP A 720 0.63 -47.36 -28.48
C TRP A 720 -0.89 -47.38 -28.47
N LEU A 721 -1.52 -46.52 -29.26
CA LEU A 721 -2.96 -46.47 -29.36
C LEU A 721 -3.54 -47.74 -30.02
N MET A 722 -2.77 -48.46 -30.83
CA MET A 722 -3.13 -49.81 -31.32
C MET A 722 -3.02 -50.92 -30.25
N GLY A 723 -2.53 -50.62 -29.04
CA GLY A 723 -2.24 -51.60 -27.98
C GLY A 723 -3.46 -52.20 -27.25
N PHE A 724 -4.69 -51.82 -27.60
CA PHE A 724 -5.91 -52.37 -27.00
C PHE A 724 -6.12 -53.85 -27.38
N ASN A 725 -6.94 -54.58 -26.62
CA ASN A 725 -7.29 -55.97 -26.92
C ASN A 725 -8.81 -56.21 -26.76
N PRO A 726 -9.57 -56.31 -27.86
CA PRO A 726 -11.02 -56.46 -27.79
C PRO A 726 -11.46 -57.82 -27.26
N SER A 727 -10.68 -58.88 -27.48
CA SER A 727 -11.02 -60.23 -26.96
C SER A 727 -10.88 -60.32 -25.45
N LYS A 728 -10.10 -59.42 -24.83
CA LYS A 728 -9.90 -59.34 -23.37
C LYS A 728 -10.57 -58.11 -22.76
N SER A 729 -11.23 -57.28 -23.57
CA SER A 729 -11.76 -55.98 -23.18
C SER A 729 -10.74 -55.08 -22.44
N THR A 730 -9.48 -55.08 -22.87
CA THR A 730 -8.43 -54.23 -22.27
C THR A 730 -8.14 -53.01 -23.13
N LEU A 731 -8.00 -51.85 -22.48
CA LEU A 731 -7.64 -50.58 -23.11
C LEU A 731 -6.16 -50.57 -23.54
N ALA A 732 -5.81 -49.63 -24.43
CA ALA A 732 -4.43 -49.31 -24.70
C ALA A 732 -3.78 -48.68 -23.46
N ILE A 733 -2.55 -49.12 -23.14
CA ILE A 733 -1.74 -48.57 -22.04
C ILE A 733 -0.52 -47.91 -22.65
N ILE A 734 -0.19 -46.69 -22.24
CA ILE A 734 1.05 -46.01 -22.64
C ILE A 734 2.24 -46.86 -22.15
N PRO A 735 3.01 -47.52 -23.04
CA PRO A 735 4.10 -48.40 -22.64
C PRO A 735 5.36 -47.60 -22.25
N PRO A 736 6.32 -48.21 -21.53
CA PRO A 736 7.67 -47.67 -21.47
C PRO A 736 8.33 -47.60 -22.83
N GLU A 737 9.12 -46.54 -23.03
CA GLU A 737 10.12 -46.54 -24.07
C GLU A 737 10.96 -47.80 -23.82
N VAL A 738 10.94 -48.73 -24.77
CA VAL A 738 11.94 -49.78 -24.79
C VAL A 738 13.24 -49.05 -25.10
N LYS A 739 13.99 -48.67 -24.06
CA LYS A 739 15.36 -48.17 -24.24
C LYS A 739 16.09 -49.18 -25.12
N GLN A 740 16.33 -48.83 -26.38
CA GLN A 740 17.31 -49.57 -27.16
C GLN A 740 18.64 -49.37 -26.43
N ILE A 741 19.13 -50.43 -25.79
CA ILE A 741 20.50 -50.44 -25.30
C ILE A 741 21.37 -50.51 -26.54
N GLU A 742 21.75 -49.36 -27.11
CA GLU A 742 22.88 -49.32 -28.01
C GLU A 742 24.11 -49.78 -27.22
N THR A 743 24.55 -51.00 -27.51
CA THR A 743 25.81 -51.51 -26.98
C THR A 743 26.93 -50.80 -27.75
N VAL A 744 27.34 -49.62 -27.27
CA VAL A 744 28.53 -48.94 -27.82
C VAL A 744 29.75 -49.78 -27.48
N THR A 745 30.23 -50.57 -28.43
CA THR A 745 31.55 -51.21 -28.35
C THR A 745 32.59 -50.13 -28.59
N GLN A 746 33.19 -49.58 -27.53
CA GLN A 746 34.34 -48.70 -27.67
C GLN A 746 35.57 -49.52 -28.07
N THR A 747 35.98 -49.42 -29.33
CA THR A 747 37.33 -49.83 -29.75
C THR A 747 38.30 -48.71 -29.37
N ILE A 748 39.02 -48.88 -28.26
CA ILE A 748 40.12 -47.97 -27.89
C ILE A 748 41.28 -48.23 -28.87
N THR A 749 41.53 -47.28 -29.78
CA THR A 749 42.78 -47.24 -30.55
C THR A 749 43.74 -46.28 -29.82
N THR A 750 44.74 -46.84 -29.14
CA THR A 750 45.82 -46.08 -28.52
C THR A 750 46.85 -45.69 -29.59
N THR A 751 46.87 -44.43 -30.00
CA THR A 751 48.00 -43.87 -30.77
C THR A 751 49.01 -43.28 -29.79
N ILE A 752 50.17 -43.94 -29.65
CA ILE A 752 51.33 -43.41 -28.93
C ILE A 752 52.09 -42.49 -29.90
N THR A 753 52.10 -41.19 -29.62
CA THR A 753 53.05 -40.26 -30.25
C THR A 753 54.01 -39.76 -29.19
N THR A 754 55.25 -40.24 -29.25
CA THR A 754 56.38 -39.77 -28.44
C THR A 754 57.15 -38.71 -29.22
N THR A 755 57.22 -37.47 -28.74
CA THR A 755 58.29 -36.54 -29.17
C THR A 755 58.73 -35.63 -28.03
N LEU A 756 60.05 -35.48 -27.95
CA LEU A 756 60.88 -35.02 -26.84
C LEU A 756 60.74 -33.53 -26.46
N LEU A 757 60.99 -33.29 -25.17
CA LEU A 757 61.24 -32.00 -24.54
C LEU A 757 62.42 -31.24 -25.19
N SER A 758 62.23 -29.93 -25.39
CA SER A 758 63.29 -28.96 -25.12
C SER A 758 62.68 -27.67 -24.56
N THR A 759 63.15 -27.28 -23.39
CA THR A 759 62.83 -26.07 -22.64
C THR A 759 63.57 -24.87 -23.21
N THR A 760 62.89 -23.71 -23.31
CA THR A 760 63.54 -22.41 -23.14
C THR A 760 62.53 -21.42 -22.56
N GLU A 761 62.85 -20.88 -21.39
CA GLU A 761 62.08 -19.86 -20.68
C GLU A 761 62.06 -18.53 -21.45
N LYS A 762 60.89 -17.88 -21.47
CA LYS A 762 60.77 -16.43 -21.61
C LYS A 762 59.64 -15.92 -20.71
N THR A 763 60.05 -15.25 -19.64
CA THR A 763 59.21 -14.48 -18.73
C THR A 763 58.66 -13.25 -19.44
N VAL A 764 57.33 -13.08 -19.45
CA VAL A 764 56.66 -11.80 -19.72
C VAL A 764 55.65 -11.57 -18.61
N SER A 765 55.99 -10.64 -17.73
CA SER A 765 55.15 -10.10 -16.66
C SER A 765 54.14 -9.11 -17.26
N ILE A 766 52.85 -9.39 -17.08
CA ILE A 766 51.75 -8.47 -17.42
C ILE A 766 51.34 -7.77 -16.11
N TYR A 767 51.39 -6.44 -16.11
CA TYR A 767 50.90 -5.61 -15.02
C TYR A 767 49.38 -5.46 -15.15
N GLU A 768 48.64 -5.91 -14.14
CA GLU A 768 47.21 -5.66 -14.01
C GLU A 768 47.00 -4.60 -12.92
N THR A 769 46.53 -3.42 -13.32
CA THR A 769 46.26 -2.31 -12.40
C THR A 769 44.89 -2.53 -11.74
N GLN A 770 44.86 -3.20 -10.59
CA GLN A 770 43.70 -3.17 -9.70
C GLN A 770 43.77 -1.94 -8.80
N THR A 771 42.92 -0.95 -9.03
CA THR A 771 42.58 0.07 -8.01
C THR A 771 41.58 -0.55 -7.04
N GLY A 772 42.08 -1.30 -6.06
CA GLY A 772 41.31 -1.77 -4.92
C GLY A 772 41.30 -0.72 -3.80
N TYR A 773 40.10 -0.24 -3.45
CA TYR A 773 39.88 0.38 -2.14
C TYR A 773 40.01 -0.71 -1.06
N PRO A 774 40.70 -0.46 0.07
CA PRO A 774 40.96 -1.50 1.05
C PRO A 774 39.67 -1.88 1.78
N GLY A 775 39.09 -3.02 1.39
CA GLY A 775 38.05 -3.69 2.15
C GLY A 775 38.63 -4.26 3.44
N TYR A 776 38.11 -3.83 4.58
CA TYR A 776 38.44 -4.44 5.87
C TYR A 776 37.97 -5.89 5.88
N THR A 777 38.86 -6.82 6.18
CA THR A 777 38.46 -8.22 6.37
C THR A 777 37.57 -8.32 7.61
N VAL A 778 36.68 -9.32 7.67
CA VAL A 778 35.85 -9.62 8.86
C VAL A 778 36.71 -9.74 10.12
N ASN A 779 37.93 -10.26 9.99
CA ASN A 779 38.90 -10.34 11.08
C ASN A 779 39.41 -8.97 11.56
N THR A 780 39.48 -7.97 10.67
CA THR A 780 39.83 -6.59 11.02
C THR A 780 38.70 -5.88 11.77
N VAL A 781 37.45 -6.12 11.39
CA VAL A 781 36.27 -5.57 12.10
C VAL A 781 36.12 -6.19 13.48
N ILE A 782 36.31 -7.52 13.60
CA ILE A 782 36.31 -8.22 14.90
C ILE A 782 37.47 -7.72 15.78
N GLY A 783 38.65 -7.52 15.19
CA GLY A 783 39.81 -6.98 15.91
C GLY A 783 39.56 -5.58 16.48
N VAL A 784 38.95 -4.68 15.70
CA VAL A 784 38.63 -3.31 16.14
C VAL A 784 37.53 -3.30 17.21
N ALA A 785 36.52 -4.17 17.10
CA ALA A 785 35.47 -4.30 18.12
C ALA A 785 36.03 -4.80 19.46
N LEU A 786 36.92 -5.79 19.44
CA LEU A 786 37.57 -6.31 20.64
C LEU A 786 38.53 -5.28 21.27
N LEU A 787 39.26 -4.50 20.46
CA LEU A 787 40.12 -3.43 20.95
C LEU A 787 39.31 -2.30 21.61
N SER A 788 38.16 -1.94 21.02
CA SER A 788 37.26 -0.91 21.53
C SER A 788 36.60 -1.33 22.86
N LEU A 789 36.24 -2.62 22.98
CA LEU A 789 35.71 -3.19 24.21
C LEU A 789 36.77 -3.19 25.33
N ALA A 790 38.01 -3.57 25.01
CA ALA A 790 39.12 -3.56 25.97
C ALA A 790 39.47 -2.14 26.46
N LEU A 791 39.45 -1.15 25.55
CA LEU A 791 39.63 0.26 25.89
C LEU A 791 38.48 0.80 26.74
N GLY A 792 37.23 0.45 26.42
CA GLY A 792 36.05 0.83 27.21
C GLY A 792 36.09 0.27 28.64
N ILE A 793 36.50 -1.00 28.80
CA ILE A 793 36.69 -1.62 30.11
C ILE A 793 37.84 -0.94 30.88
N GLY A 794 38.94 -0.62 30.21
CA GLY A 794 40.07 0.08 30.81
C GLY A 794 39.73 1.49 31.30
N VAL A 795 38.99 2.26 30.50
CA VAL A 795 38.51 3.61 30.86
C VAL A 795 37.47 3.54 31.97
N GLY A 796 36.53 2.58 31.92
CA GLY A 796 35.56 2.36 32.99
C GLY A 796 36.22 1.99 34.32
N TYR A 797 37.24 1.13 34.30
CA TYR A 797 38.02 0.77 35.49
C TYR A 797 38.79 1.97 36.06
N PHE A 798 39.33 2.84 35.21
CA PHE A 798 40.08 4.02 35.65
C PHE A 798 39.15 5.12 36.21
N LEU A 799 37.98 5.33 35.60
CA LEU A 799 36.96 6.26 36.09
C LEU A 799 36.34 5.80 37.42
N LEU A 800 36.09 4.50 37.58
CA LEU A 800 35.62 3.92 38.86
C LEU A 800 36.68 4.01 39.98
N ARG A 801 37.97 4.05 39.62
CA ARG A 801 39.06 4.23 40.59
C ARG A 801 39.22 5.69 41.00
N LEU A 802 39.03 6.63 40.06
CA LEU A 802 39.03 8.08 40.33
C LEU A 802 37.81 8.57 41.14
N GLN A 803 36.73 7.78 41.22
CA GLN A 803 35.58 8.06 42.11
C GLN A 803 35.75 7.49 43.54
N ARG A 804 36.83 6.74 43.81
CA ARG A 804 37.12 6.13 45.12
C ARG A 804 38.37 6.70 45.81
N GLU A 805 39.01 7.69 45.20
CA GLU A 805 40.01 8.59 45.80
C GLU A 805 39.41 10.00 45.85
#